data_AF-A0AA36JDD0-F1
#
_entry.id   AF-A0AA36JDD0-F1
#
_cell.length_a   1.000
_cell.length_b   1.000
_cell.length_c   1.000
_cell.angle_alpha   90.00
_cell.angle_beta   90.00
_cell.angle_gamma   90.00
#
_symmetry.space_group_name_H-M   'P 1'
#
loop_
_entity.id
_entity.type
_entity.pdbx_description
1 polymer ?
#
loop_
_entity_poly.entity_id
_entity_poly.type
_entity_poly.pdbx_seq_one_letter_code
_entity_poly.pdbx_strand_id
1 'polypeptide(L)'
;MELEWKPLALLLLFWALEGGNVWLCLRWPDFAYGALALYVGTCLLCIFASFGLGVPTIPRSRKPWMQALWYLALAGALPAALAFALLDYRDGEMEEPVADFFENVALCLTAMTLLLLWVGAADFVGTLGLQPLAEAGAKSWAPPAFLLASILWIVVVYNLTHVIGSVEASVAQDLPSPYGLGVYVAAVALWLASFARVLITRPGQPKDFQDSLQHRGGGMCLYCQAQKPQRCRHCTKCGACVLRMDHHCPWLRQCIGYGNYKYFVMFIFYSAVALGFKAVTMMIFILKAFQTEITFCTRLWLVSCEALVLALGVTMIAFASFHLLLVAKGMTTIEFLTRRRQEWDVPRFDINLDLPPELRYKEVSEHYAEEILAFRGTLNNKFTNEEQAQWLQVGAAHGEEFLGELRGVAQAVNMTNDMNLFVLFNMLYELESPTMCSGFLAADATGKVVHGRNMDYQFFFTMPDGSKKDWPDVTYEGIYWKGGQRIFTTINWPLWMGAHTAMRYDGWTFEQNTRLLKNEHHLNLQSAQNGGRKFGWVARKALETIPDFRTALRLFNGTKFMAPQYFIMAGAGDHEGAIISMDRNGAQIDADTPPVRSLSREGNWFLLQTNDDANKKALDIRRPQVMERLSQRSPEEVSVNFAWDVVHKFPLYNKFTAFTWVGVPSTNYSQVVVRGQDPVLEEANSVLLMDSPDEVQLAQRFRRKGSLRYRGRRGLKLAS
;
A
#
# COMPACT_ATOMS: atom_id res chain seq x y z
N MET A 1 -34.21 24.02 -8.18
CA MET A 1 -33.92 25.35 -7.63
C MET A 1 -32.45 25.65 -7.89
N GLU A 2 -32.18 26.19 -9.09
CA GLU A 2 -30.92 26.84 -9.39
C GLU A 2 -30.90 28.16 -8.62
N LEU A 3 -29.94 28.35 -7.72
CA LEU A 3 -29.60 29.65 -7.16
C LEU A 3 -28.26 30.06 -7.75
N GLU A 4 -28.31 31.08 -8.60
CA GLU A 4 -27.19 31.62 -9.37
C GLU A 4 -26.17 32.34 -8.46
N TRP A 5 -24.91 31.95 -8.51
CA TRP A 5 -23.76 32.67 -7.94
C TRP A 5 -23.25 33.83 -8.82
N LYS A 6 -24.03 34.23 -9.85
CA LYS A 6 -23.71 35.37 -10.71
C LYS A 6 -23.61 36.72 -9.97
N PRO A 7 -24.31 37.00 -8.85
CA PRO A 7 -24.20 38.30 -8.19
C PRO A 7 -22.84 38.53 -7.53
N LEU A 8 -22.17 37.50 -6.99
CA LEU A 8 -20.91 37.68 -6.25
C LEU A 8 -19.72 37.93 -7.18
N ALA A 9 -19.69 37.25 -8.32
CA ALA A 9 -18.67 37.47 -9.35
C ALA A 9 -18.85 38.83 -10.05
N LEU A 10 -20.10 39.27 -10.27
CA LEU A 10 -20.41 40.61 -10.75
C LEU A 10 -20.13 41.68 -9.69
N LEU A 11 -20.37 41.42 -8.40
CA LEU A 11 -19.98 42.32 -7.30
C LEU A 11 -18.46 42.48 -7.19
N LEU A 12 -17.69 41.41 -7.39
CA LEU A 12 -16.22 41.49 -7.40
C LEU A 12 -15.67 42.17 -8.68
N LEU A 13 -16.34 42.01 -9.82
CA LEU A 13 -16.01 42.75 -11.04
C LEU A 13 -16.42 44.23 -10.95
N PHE A 14 -17.58 44.55 -10.34
CA PHE A 14 -18.01 45.94 -10.08
C PHE A 14 -17.10 46.61 -9.06
N TRP A 15 -16.66 45.87 -8.03
CA TRP A 15 -15.67 46.34 -7.05
C TRP A 15 -14.30 46.62 -7.68
N ALA A 16 -13.95 45.91 -8.76
CA ALA A 16 -12.74 46.15 -9.54
C ALA A 16 -12.90 47.25 -10.62
N LEU A 17 -14.12 47.56 -11.08
CA LEU A 17 -14.37 48.47 -12.19
C LEU A 17 -14.89 49.87 -11.78
N GLU A 18 -15.56 50.02 -10.63
CA GLU A 18 -15.95 51.33 -10.08
C GLU A 18 -14.89 51.98 -9.16
N GLY A 19 -13.62 51.61 -9.36
CA GLY A 19 -12.46 52.10 -8.61
C GLY A 19 -12.11 53.58 -8.86
N GLY A 20 -13.08 54.50 -8.74
CA GLY A 20 -12.87 55.93 -8.82
C GLY A 20 -13.09 56.70 -7.50
N ASN A 21 -14.00 56.27 -6.61
CA ASN A 21 -14.47 57.16 -5.53
C ASN A 21 -14.57 56.55 -4.12
N VAL A 22 -14.10 55.32 -3.88
CA VAL A 22 -14.05 54.72 -2.51
C VAL A 22 -12.62 54.68 -1.95
N TRP A 23 -11.68 55.39 -2.57
CA TRP A 23 -10.24 55.37 -2.25
C TRP A 23 -9.80 56.25 -1.07
N LEU A 24 -10.74 56.86 -0.34
CA LEU A 24 -10.43 57.92 0.63
C LEU A 24 -10.56 57.54 2.12
N CYS A 25 -10.86 56.29 2.47
CA CYS A 25 -11.17 55.94 3.88
C CYS A 25 -10.38 54.79 4.53
N LEU A 26 -9.39 54.17 3.88
CA LEU A 26 -8.53 53.17 4.52
C LEU A 26 -7.10 53.68 4.62
N ARG A 27 -6.49 53.57 5.82
CA ARG A 27 -5.07 53.89 6.01
C ARG A 27 -4.24 52.87 5.23
N TRP A 28 -3.29 53.36 4.43
CA TRP A 28 -2.45 52.60 3.50
C TRP A 28 -1.73 51.33 4.03
N PRO A 29 -1.35 51.21 5.33
CA PRO A 29 -0.76 49.97 5.84
C PRO A 29 -1.68 48.76 5.65
N ASP A 30 -2.98 48.91 5.88
CA ASP A 30 -3.96 47.82 5.82
C ASP A 30 -4.18 47.33 4.37
N PHE A 31 -3.98 48.20 3.38
CA PHE A 31 -4.06 47.89 1.97
C PHE A 31 -2.88 47.02 1.49
N ALA A 32 -1.66 47.35 1.94
CA ALA A 32 -0.45 46.59 1.61
C ALA A 32 -0.46 45.17 2.22
N TYR A 33 -0.95 45.02 3.46
CA TYR A 33 -1.14 43.72 4.08
C TYR A 33 -2.21 42.88 3.37
N GLY A 34 -3.29 43.52 2.91
CA GLY A 34 -4.33 42.86 2.11
C GLY A 34 -3.82 42.34 0.77
N ALA A 35 -3.02 43.14 0.05
CA ALA A 35 -2.41 42.75 -1.22
C ALA A 35 -1.38 41.63 -1.07
N LEU A 36 -0.54 41.68 -0.02
CA LEU A 36 0.43 40.64 0.29
C LEU A 36 -0.26 39.32 0.70
N ALA A 37 -1.33 39.38 1.49
CA ALA A 37 -2.12 38.21 1.87
C ALA A 37 -2.82 37.57 0.66
N LEU A 38 -3.37 38.39 -0.26
CA LEU A 38 -3.94 37.89 -1.52
C LEU A 38 -2.89 37.20 -2.39
N TYR A 39 -1.68 37.77 -2.47
CA TYR A 39 -0.58 37.21 -3.26
C TYR A 39 -0.03 35.90 -2.68
N VAL A 40 0.22 35.85 -1.37
CA VAL A 40 0.64 34.62 -0.67
C VAL A 40 -0.42 33.54 -0.79
N GLY A 41 -1.70 33.91 -0.65
CA GLY A 41 -2.83 33.01 -0.89
C GLY A 41 -2.84 32.45 -2.31
N THR A 42 -2.60 33.28 -3.32
CA THR A 42 -2.55 32.88 -4.73
C THR A 42 -1.35 31.98 -5.04
N CYS A 43 -0.17 32.28 -4.49
CA CYS A 43 1.03 31.45 -4.62
C CYS A 43 0.84 30.07 -3.96
N LEU A 44 0.26 30.04 -2.76
CA LEU A 44 -0.07 28.79 -2.07
C LEU A 44 -1.10 27.98 -2.87
N LEU A 45 -2.13 28.62 -3.46
CA LEU A 45 -3.10 27.95 -4.33
C LEU A 45 -2.46 27.36 -5.59
N CYS A 46 -1.50 28.06 -6.22
CA CYS A 46 -0.72 27.52 -7.34
C CYS A 46 0.18 26.34 -6.93
N ILE A 47 0.77 26.39 -5.73
CA ILE A 47 1.54 25.29 -5.16
C ILE A 47 0.63 24.08 -4.90
N PHE A 48 -0.51 24.26 -4.23
CA PHE A 48 -1.48 23.19 -3.98
C PHE A 48 -2.02 22.56 -5.27
N ALA A 49 -2.33 23.38 -6.29
CA ALA A 49 -2.75 22.91 -7.60
C ALA A 49 -1.66 22.08 -8.31
N SER A 50 -0.38 22.41 -8.12
CA SER A 50 0.77 21.69 -8.69
C SER A 50 1.04 20.34 -8.00
N PHE A 51 0.59 20.18 -6.75
CA PHE A 51 0.68 18.92 -5.99
C PHE A 51 -0.58 18.04 -6.10
N GLY A 52 -1.60 18.45 -6.85
CA GLY A 52 -2.84 17.68 -7.00
C GLY A 52 -3.71 17.63 -5.75
N LEU A 53 -3.42 18.47 -4.75
CA LEU A 53 -4.24 18.65 -3.56
C LEU A 53 -5.42 19.54 -3.97
N GLY A 54 -6.64 18.99 -3.90
CA GLY A 54 -7.84 19.57 -4.51
C GLY A 54 -8.08 21.04 -4.13
N VAL A 55 -8.00 21.93 -5.12
CA VAL A 55 -8.47 23.31 -5.05
C VAL A 55 -9.78 23.43 -5.84
N PRO A 56 -10.80 24.19 -5.38
CA PRO A 56 -12.05 24.35 -6.13
C PRO A 56 -11.82 25.13 -7.44
N THR A 57 -12.02 24.43 -8.55
CA THR A 57 -12.39 24.91 -9.90
C THR A 57 -11.60 26.09 -10.49
N ILE A 58 -10.45 25.78 -11.11
CA ILE A 58 -10.06 26.45 -12.38
C ILE A 58 -10.66 25.61 -13.51
N PRO A 59 -11.39 26.19 -14.49
CA PRO A 59 -11.94 25.42 -15.60
C PRO A 59 -10.81 24.74 -16.38
N ARG A 60 -10.80 23.40 -16.41
CA ARG A 60 -9.94 22.64 -17.32
C ARG A 60 -10.37 22.95 -18.76
N SER A 61 -9.69 23.89 -19.40
CA SER A 61 -9.76 24.04 -20.86
C SER A 61 -9.16 22.81 -21.52
N ARG A 62 -9.81 22.26 -22.56
CA ARG A 62 -9.28 21.17 -23.38
C ARG A 62 -8.05 21.57 -24.22
N LYS A 63 -7.63 22.84 -24.20
CA LYS A 63 -6.52 23.37 -25.00
C LYS A 63 -5.45 23.99 -24.09
N PRO A 64 -4.25 23.39 -23.99
CA PRO A 64 -3.17 23.82 -23.07
C PRO A 64 -2.75 25.29 -23.21
N TRP A 65 -2.79 25.85 -24.42
CA TRP A 65 -2.41 27.25 -24.67
C TRP A 65 -3.35 28.28 -24.02
N MET A 66 -4.62 27.93 -23.76
CA MET A 66 -5.55 28.82 -23.06
C MET A 66 -5.26 28.90 -21.55
N GLN A 67 -4.78 27.81 -20.95
CA GLN A 67 -4.29 27.83 -19.57
C GLN A 67 -3.01 28.68 -19.47
N ALA A 68 -2.11 28.55 -20.45
CA ALA A 68 -0.91 29.39 -20.54
C ALA A 68 -1.26 30.89 -20.64
N LEU A 69 -2.27 31.28 -21.43
CA LEU A 69 -2.74 32.67 -21.50
C LEU A 69 -3.32 33.19 -20.18
N TRP A 70 -3.99 32.34 -19.39
CA TRP A 70 -4.46 32.70 -18.05
C TRP A 70 -3.31 32.92 -17.07
N TYR A 71 -2.29 32.07 -17.09
CA TYR A 71 -1.08 32.26 -16.31
C TYR A 71 -0.30 33.52 -16.73
N LEU A 72 -0.22 33.80 -18.04
CA LEU A 72 0.37 35.01 -18.61
C LEU A 72 -0.37 36.28 -18.16
N ALA A 73 -1.70 36.26 -18.13
CA ALA A 73 -2.52 37.38 -17.69
C ALA A 73 -2.39 37.67 -16.18
N LEU A 74 -2.38 36.62 -15.33
CA LEU A 74 -2.12 36.74 -13.89
C LEU A 74 -0.69 37.20 -13.58
N ALA A 75 0.29 36.74 -14.34
CA ALA A 75 1.70 37.11 -14.18
C ALA A 75 1.99 38.56 -14.61
N GLY A 76 1.26 39.12 -15.58
CA GLY A 76 1.45 40.48 -16.08
C GLY A 76 0.67 41.57 -15.32
N ALA A 77 -0.52 41.26 -14.79
CA ALA A 77 -1.40 42.27 -14.18
C ALA A 77 -0.92 42.76 -12.80
N LEU A 78 -0.32 41.86 -12.01
CA LEU A 78 0.09 42.18 -10.63
C LEU A 78 1.35 43.07 -10.54
N PRO A 79 2.43 42.81 -11.31
CA PRO A 79 3.61 43.67 -11.32
C PRO A 79 3.31 45.04 -11.94
N ALA A 80 2.41 45.11 -12.92
CA ALA A 80 1.97 46.37 -13.50
C ALA A 80 1.18 47.22 -12.48
N ALA A 81 0.30 46.61 -11.69
CA ALA A 81 -0.42 47.30 -10.62
C ALA A 81 0.51 47.77 -9.49
N LEU A 82 1.51 46.96 -9.12
CA LEU A 82 2.51 47.33 -8.11
C LEU A 82 3.45 48.43 -8.62
N ALA A 83 3.86 48.37 -9.89
CA ALA A 83 4.68 49.41 -10.53
C ALA A 83 3.90 50.72 -10.71
N PHE A 84 2.60 50.66 -11.02
CA PHE A 84 1.73 51.84 -11.06
C PHE A 84 1.58 52.45 -9.66
N ALA A 85 1.39 51.63 -8.63
CA ALA A 85 1.32 52.08 -7.23
C ALA A 85 2.65 52.69 -6.74
N LEU A 86 3.80 52.22 -7.25
CA LEU A 86 5.12 52.79 -6.97
C LEU A 86 5.39 54.10 -7.73
N LEU A 87 4.84 54.24 -8.95
CA LEU A 87 4.99 55.43 -9.78
C LEU A 87 4.07 56.58 -9.36
N ASP A 88 2.83 56.28 -8.96
CA ASP A 88 1.81 57.26 -8.53
C ASP A 88 2.13 57.85 -7.13
N TYR A 89 3.06 57.23 -6.39
CA TYR A 89 3.43 57.64 -5.03
C TYR A 89 4.79 58.35 -4.94
N ARG A 90 5.49 58.53 -6.06
CA ARG A 90 6.77 59.26 -6.11
C ARG A 90 6.62 60.76 -5.76
N ASP A 91 5.38 61.24 -5.62
CA ASP A 91 5.02 62.60 -5.22
C ASP A 91 4.73 62.76 -3.70
N GLY A 92 4.90 61.71 -2.87
CA GLY A 92 4.66 61.76 -1.42
C GLY A 92 5.80 61.15 -0.59
N GLU A 93 6.26 61.90 0.41
CA GLU A 93 7.36 61.53 1.32
C GLU A 93 7.12 60.18 2.03
N MET A 94 7.83 59.12 1.60
CA MET A 94 8.07 57.94 2.43
C MET A 94 9.40 58.09 3.16
N GLU A 95 9.46 57.66 4.42
CA GLU A 95 10.74 57.39 5.09
C GLU A 95 11.50 56.30 4.30
N GLU A 96 12.79 56.53 4.01
CA GLU A 96 13.69 55.65 3.23
C GLU A 96 13.52 54.13 3.48
N PRO A 97 13.33 53.63 4.72
CA PRO A 97 13.24 52.20 4.99
C PRO A 97 12.02 51.50 4.37
N VAL A 98 10.95 52.24 4.08
CA VAL A 98 9.72 51.68 3.50
C VAL A 98 9.85 51.57 1.97
N ALA A 99 10.53 52.53 1.34
CA ALA A 99 10.85 52.50 -0.09
C ALA A 99 11.74 51.30 -0.43
N ASP A 100 12.79 51.06 0.36
CA ASP A 100 13.69 49.90 0.20
C ASP A 100 12.95 48.56 0.32
N PHE A 101 11.99 48.45 1.25
CA PHE A 101 11.18 47.24 1.38
C PHE A 101 10.36 46.96 0.13
N PHE A 102 9.69 47.98 -0.42
CA PHE A 102 8.87 47.82 -1.61
C PHE A 102 9.69 47.61 -2.90
N GLU A 103 10.86 48.24 -3.03
CA GLU A 103 11.78 47.96 -4.14
C GLU A 103 12.26 46.50 -4.11
N ASN A 104 12.63 45.99 -2.95
CA ASN A 104 13.07 44.60 -2.79
C ASN A 104 11.96 43.58 -3.05
N VAL A 105 10.72 43.90 -2.65
CA VAL A 105 9.53 43.10 -2.98
C VAL A 105 9.25 43.16 -4.48
N ALA A 106 9.32 44.34 -5.11
CA ALA A 106 9.11 44.51 -6.55
C ALA A 106 10.16 43.77 -7.39
N LEU A 107 11.42 43.77 -6.98
CA LEU A 107 12.50 43.03 -7.64
C LEU A 107 12.27 41.51 -7.57
N CYS A 108 11.90 41.01 -6.38
CA CYS A 108 11.56 39.60 -6.19
C CYS A 108 10.36 39.17 -7.05
N LEU A 109 9.31 40.00 -7.08
CA LEU A 109 8.10 39.76 -7.87
C LEU A 109 8.38 39.80 -9.38
N THR A 110 9.20 40.75 -9.83
CA THR A 110 9.59 40.86 -11.24
C THR A 110 10.42 39.67 -11.69
N ALA A 111 11.36 39.20 -10.85
CA ALA A 111 12.13 38.00 -11.11
C ALA A 111 11.24 36.74 -11.17
N MET A 112 10.27 36.60 -10.26
CA MET A 112 9.28 35.51 -10.28
C MET A 112 8.37 35.56 -11.52
N THR A 113 7.93 36.75 -11.95
CA THR A 113 7.12 36.92 -13.16
C THR A 113 7.89 36.60 -14.42
N LEU A 114 9.12 37.12 -14.59
CA LEU A 114 9.97 36.80 -15.74
C LEU A 114 10.26 35.28 -15.83
N LEU A 115 10.40 34.61 -14.68
CA LEU A 115 10.55 33.16 -14.58
C LEU A 115 9.29 32.41 -15.06
N LEU A 116 8.09 32.85 -14.67
CA LEU A 116 6.82 32.27 -15.11
C LEU A 116 6.58 32.48 -16.62
N LEU A 117 6.96 33.65 -17.15
CA LEU A 117 6.90 33.97 -18.58
C LEU A 117 7.85 33.09 -19.39
N TRP A 118 9.06 32.82 -18.88
CA TRP A 118 10.02 31.94 -19.54
C TRP A 118 9.57 30.46 -19.54
N VAL A 119 8.94 30.00 -18.45
CA VAL A 119 8.31 28.66 -18.38
C VAL A 119 7.18 28.53 -19.41
N GLY A 120 6.33 29.55 -19.53
CA GLY A 120 5.28 29.58 -20.56
C GLY A 120 5.85 29.60 -21.99
N ALA A 121 6.96 30.29 -22.22
CA ALA A 121 7.64 30.33 -23.51
C ALA A 121 8.32 29.00 -23.87
N ALA A 122 8.89 28.27 -22.91
CA ALA A 122 9.49 26.95 -23.14
C ALA A 122 8.45 25.89 -23.54
N ASP A 123 7.27 25.91 -22.91
CA ASP A 123 6.13 25.08 -23.32
C ASP A 123 5.57 25.49 -24.71
N PHE A 124 5.64 26.79 -25.05
CA PHE A 124 5.29 27.31 -26.38
C PHE A 124 6.27 26.86 -27.48
N VAL A 125 7.58 26.84 -27.22
CA VAL A 125 8.59 26.33 -28.17
C VAL A 125 8.44 24.81 -28.38
N GLY A 126 8.11 24.07 -27.31
CA GLY A 126 7.81 22.64 -27.40
C GLY A 126 6.54 22.34 -28.22
N THR A 127 5.59 23.28 -28.31
CA THR A 127 4.39 23.14 -29.16
C THR A 127 4.63 23.54 -30.61
N LEU A 128 5.72 24.26 -30.93
CA LEU A 128 6.07 24.68 -32.29
C LEU A 128 6.93 23.66 -33.08
N GLY A 129 7.25 22.50 -32.49
CA GLY A 129 7.78 21.36 -33.24
C GLY A 129 9.23 21.49 -33.75
N LEU A 130 10.05 22.39 -33.18
CA LEU A 130 11.48 22.48 -33.52
C LEU A 130 12.27 21.32 -32.85
N GLN A 131 12.33 20.17 -33.55
CA GLN A 131 12.96 18.91 -33.13
C GLN A 131 14.48 18.91 -33.32
N PRO A 132 15.26 18.87 -32.23
CA PRO A 132 16.20 17.74 -32.06
C PRO A 132 16.26 17.14 -30.63
N LEU A 133 15.46 17.63 -29.68
CA LEU A 133 15.42 17.12 -28.28
C LEU A 133 14.31 16.08 -28.03
N ALA A 134 13.48 15.77 -29.02
CA ALA A 134 12.25 15.00 -28.87
C ALA A 134 12.43 13.46 -28.83
N GLU A 135 13.58 12.92 -29.23
CA GLU A 135 13.81 11.47 -29.22
C GLU A 135 14.18 10.92 -27.82
N ALA A 136 14.47 11.79 -26.86
CA ALA A 136 14.75 11.43 -25.47
C ALA A 136 13.49 11.49 -24.58
N GLY A 137 12.41 10.80 -24.94
CA GLY A 137 11.30 10.47 -24.02
C GLY A 137 10.59 11.63 -23.30
N ALA A 138 10.76 12.87 -23.75
CA ALA A 138 10.17 14.05 -23.14
C ALA A 138 8.72 14.22 -23.61
N LYS A 139 7.80 13.41 -23.06
CA LYS A 139 6.42 13.90 -22.89
C LYS A 139 6.47 15.05 -21.87
N SER A 140 5.70 16.09 -22.19
CA SER A 140 5.61 17.44 -21.63
C SER A 140 5.56 17.54 -20.08
N TRP A 141 5.54 18.77 -19.56
CA TRP A 141 5.40 19.20 -18.14
C TRP A 141 6.73 19.46 -17.41
N ALA A 142 7.23 20.70 -17.52
CA ALA A 142 8.43 21.24 -16.87
C ALA A 142 8.42 21.03 -15.33
N PRO A 143 9.45 20.38 -14.71
CA PRO A 143 9.22 19.58 -13.51
C PRO A 143 9.89 20.14 -12.22
N PRO A 144 9.56 19.58 -11.05
CA PRO A 144 10.05 19.99 -9.74
C PRO A 144 11.58 20.14 -9.52
N ALA A 145 12.44 19.56 -10.37
CA ALA A 145 13.89 19.86 -10.36
C ALA A 145 14.20 21.30 -10.79
N PHE A 146 13.39 21.91 -11.66
CA PHE A 146 13.53 23.32 -12.02
C PHE A 146 13.06 24.20 -10.87
N LEU A 147 12.01 23.82 -10.14
CA LEU A 147 11.59 24.49 -8.92
C LEU A 147 12.69 24.44 -7.84
N LEU A 148 13.31 23.27 -7.62
CA LEU A 148 14.41 23.12 -6.67
C LEU A 148 15.65 23.91 -7.11
N ALA A 149 16.00 23.87 -8.40
CA ALA A 149 17.09 24.66 -8.97
C ALA A 149 16.81 26.16 -8.84
N SER A 150 15.58 26.63 -9.09
CA SER A 150 15.14 28.02 -8.95
C SER A 150 15.08 28.47 -7.49
N ILE A 151 14.64 27.61 -6.56
CA ILE A 151 14.70 27.89 -5.11
C ILE A 151 16.17 28.02 -4.69
N LEU A 152 17.04 27.13 -5.14
CA LEU A 152 18.48 27.21 -4.85
C LEU A 152 19.14 28.40 -5.57
N TRP A 153 18.67 28.79 -6.75
CA TRP A 153 19.16 29.97 -7.48
C TRP A 153 18.72 31.26 -6.78
N ILE A 154 17.48 31.35 -6.32
CA ILE A 154 16.95 32.45 -5.51
C ILE A 154 17.73 32.52 -4.20
N VAL A 155 17.91 31.40 -3.50
CA VAL A 155 18.70 31.35 -2.27
C VAL A 155 20.16 31.72 -2.54
N VAL A 156 20.81 31.24 -3.60
CA VAL A 156 22.23 31.53 -3.87
C VAL A 156 22.42 32.97 -4.35
N VAL A 157 21.65 33.43 -5.34
CA VAL A 157 21.81 34.76 -5.93
C VAL A 157 21.31 35.87 -5.02
N TYR A 158 20.19 35.69 -4.31
CA TYR A 158 19.74 36.66 -3.32
C TYR A 158 20.72 36.75 -2.15
N ASN A 159 21.27 35.62 -1.67
CA ASN A 159 22.29 35.68 -0.63
C ASN A 159 23.62 36.25 -1.11
N LEU A 160 24.01 36.04 -2.38
CA LEU A 160 25.20 36.68 -2.95
C LEU A 160 25.00 38.19 -3.16
N THR A 161 23.81 38.67 -3.52
CA THR A 161 23.57 40.09 -3.77
C THR A 161 23.25 40.88 -2.52
N HIS A 162 22.47 40.33 -1.58
CA HIS A 162 22.02 41.06 -0.39
C HIS A 162 22.89 40.82 0.84
N VAL A 163 23.47 39.64 1.04
CA VAL A 163 24.42 39.44 2.16
C VAL A 163 25.76 40.08 1.85
N ILE A 164 26.20 40.14 0.58
CA ILE A 164 27.43 40.86 0.22
C ILE A 164 27.18 42.37 0.06
N GLY A 165 26.02 42.79 -0.48
CA GLY A 165 25.67 44.21 -0.58
C GLY A 165 25.46 44.89 0.79
N SER A 166 24.89 44.18 1.77
CA SER A 166 24.77 44.69 3.16
C SER A 166 26.08 44.63 3.96
N VAL A 167 27.13 44.00 3.42
CA VAL A 167 28.45 43.92 4.06
C VAL A 167 29.28 45.18 3.87
N GLU A 168 29.01 46.02 2.87
CA GLU A 168 29.80 47.25 2.71
C GLU A 168 29.46 48.36 3.72
N ALA A 169 28.35 48.26 4.47
CA ALA A 169 27.91 49.39 5.30
C ALA A 169 28.08 49.24 6.83
N SER A 170 28.06 48.03 7.43
CA SER A 170 28.02 47.96 8.92
C SER A 170 28.58 46.73 9.65
N VAL A 171 28.87 45.59 8.99
CA VAL A 171 29.23 44.32 9.69
C VAL A 171 30.56 43.69 9.22
N ALA A 172 31.33 44.37 8.36
CA ALA A 172 32.52 43.85 7.69
C ALA A 172 33.66 43.34 8.61
N GLN A 173 33.61 43.55 9.93
CA GLN A 173 34.70 43.15 10.83
C GLN A 173 34.61 41.69 11.33
N ASP A 174 33.48 41.01 11.18
CA ASP A 174 33.28 39.67 11.77
C ASP A 174 32.59 38.65 10.81
N LEU A 175 32.75 38.79 9.49
CA LEU A 175 32.26 37.81 8.51
C LEU A 175 33.09 36.51 8.53
N PRO A 176 32.57 35.38 7.99
CA PRO A 176 33.37 34.18 7.81
C PRO A 176 34.63 34.55 7.03
N SER A 177 35.80 34.15 7.54
CA SER A 177 37.08 34.35 6.86
C SER A 177 36.97 33.99 5.35
N PRO A 178 37.81 34.53 4.46
CA PRO A 178 37.80 34.19 3.02
C PRO A 178 37.75 32.67 2.75
N TYR A 179 38.22 31.85 3.69
CA TYR A 179 38.07 30.40 3.69
C TYR A 179 36.61 29.91 3.71
N GLY A 180 35.72 30.52 4.49
CA GLY A 180 34.30 30.14 4.58
C GLY A 180 33.53 30.38 3.28
N LEU A 181 33.75 31.53 2.63
CA LEU A 181 33.18 31.82 1.31
C LEU A 181 33.71 30.82 0.26
N GLY A 182 35.01 30.52 0.29
CA GLY A 182 35.63 29.52 -0.58
C GLY A 182 35.01 28.12 -0.43
N VAL A 183 34.78 27.67 0.81
CA VAL A 183 34.13 26.38 1.10
C VAL A 183 32.69 26.34 0.56
N TYR A 184 31.92 27.41 0.73
CA TYR A 184 30.55 27.48 0.22
C TYR A 184 30.50 27.46 -1.30
N VAL A 185 31.33 28.27 -1.96
CA VAL A 185 31.43 28.30 -3.42
C VAL A 185 31.84 26.93 -3.97
N ALA A 186 32.81 26.26 -3.32
CA ALA A 186 33.22 24.91 -3.70
C ALA A 186 32.08 23.90 -3.54
N ALA A 187 31.33 23.95 -2.43
CA ALA A 187 30.17 23.08 -2.20
C ALA A 187 29.07 23.30 -3.25
N VAL A 188 28.77 24.55 -3.60
CA VAL A 188 27.78 24.90 -4.65
C VAL A 188 28.26 24.44 -6.03
N ALA A 189 29.54 24.60 -6.36
CA ALA A 189 30.11 24.13 -7.62
C ALA A 189 30.03 22.60 -7.74
N LEU A 190 30.36 21.87 -6.67
CA LEU A 190 30.26 20.41 -6.63
C LEU A 190 28.81 19.92 -6.67
N TRP A 191 27.90 20.67 -6.04
CA TRP A 191 26.46 20.44 -6.13
C TRP A 191 25.95 20.57 -7.58
N LEU A 192 26.27 21.67 -8.26
CA LEU A 192 25.92 21.90 -9.67
C LEU A 192 26.49 20.83 -10.58
N ALA A 193 27.77 20.49 -10.40
CA ALA A 193 28.43 19.45 -11.20
C ALA A 193 27.77 18.08 -10.99
N SER A 194 27.46 17.72 -9.74
CA SER A 194 26.80 16.44 -9.42
C SER A 194 25.37 16.38 -9.95
N PHE A 195 24.63 17.50 -9.85
CA PHE A 195 23.29 17.64 -10.41
C PHE A 195 23.29 17.49 -11.94
N ALA A 196 24.18 18.19 -12.64
CA ALA A 196 24.33 18.06 -14.08
C ALA A 196 24.68 16.62 -14.47
N ARG A 197 25.60 15.99 -13.74
CA ARG A 197 26.02 14.60 -14.01
C ARG A 197 24.90 13.59 -13.79
N VAL A 198 24.08 13.72 -12.74
CA VAL A 198 22.95 12.82 -12.54
C VAL A 198 21.90 13.00 -13.65
N LEU A 199 21.69 14.23 -14.14
CA LEU A 199 20.75 14.52 -15.22
C LEU A 199 21.16 13.91 -16.57
N ILE A 200 22.42 14.07 -16.95
CA ILE A 200 22.90 13.62 -18.27
C ILE A 200 23.29 12.14 -18.31
N THR A 201 23.60 11.54 -17.16
CA THR A 201 24.04 10.14 -17.11
C THR A 201 22.84 9.21 -17.07
N ARG A 202 22.76 8.29 -18.04
CA ARG A 202 21.72 7.27 -18.08
C ARG A 202 21.80 6.36 -16.84
N PRO A 203 20.67 5.88 -16.32
CA PRO A 203 20.66 4.99 -15.14
C PRO A 203 21.24 3.59 -15.39
N GLY A 204 21.57 3.25 -16.64
CA GLY A 204 22.10 1.95 -17.06
C GLY A 204 20.99 0.99 -17.48
N GLN A 205 21.08 0.49 -18.71
CA GLN A 205 20.13 -0.47 -19.27
C GLN A 205 20.78 -1.84 -19.48
N PRO A 206 20.03 -2.95 -19.40
CA PRO A 206 20.57 -4.29 -19.65
C PRO A 206 21.21 -4.45 -21.03
N LYS A 207 20.71 -3.71 -22.03
CA LYS A 207 21.24 -3.71 -23.40
C LYS A 207 22.69 -3.28 -23.46
N ASP A 208 23.14 -2.44 -22.52
CA ASP A 208 24.51 -1.93 -22.46
C ASP A 208 25.54 -3.00 -22.05
N PHE A 209 25.10 -4.21 -21.62
CA PHE A 209 25.98 -5.25 -21.05
C PHE A 209 25.69 -6.66 -21.60
N GLN A 210 25.01 -6.80 -22.75
CA GLN A 210 24.48 -8.07 -23.27
C GLN A 210 25.48 -9.24 -23.29
N ASP A 211 26.74 -9.01 -23.66
CA ASP A 211 27.76 -10.06 -23.76
C ASP A 211 28.19 -10.65 -22.40
N SER A 212 27.96 -9.92 -21.30
CA SER A 212 28.35 -10.34 -19.94
C SER A 212 27.20 -10.93 -19.10
N LEU A 213 25.97 -10.87 -19.62
CA LEU A 213 24.75 -11.18 -18.87
C LEU A 213 24.21 -12.60 -19.08
N GLN A 214 24.76 -13.36 -20.03
CA GLN A 214 24.30 -14.72 -20.38
C GLN A 214 24.43 -15.74 -19.23
N HIS A 215 25.20 -15.46 -18.17
CA HIS A 215 25.54 -16.44 -17.13
C HIS A 215 24.99 -16.18 -15.72
N ARG A 216 24.10 -15.19 -15.50
CA ARG A 216 23.64 -14.84 -14.12
C ARG A 216 22.11 -14.74 -13.97
N GLY A 217 21.45 -15.91 -13.96
CA GLY A 217 20.25 -16.21 -13.16
C GLY A 217 19.13 -15.17 -13.06
N GLY A 218 18.72 -14.54 -14.16
CA GLY A 218 17.65 -13.55 -14.20
C GLY A 218 16.61 -13.85 -15.27
N GLY A 219 15.32 -13.73 -14.94
CA GLY A 219 14.21 -13.99 -15.88
C GLY A 219 14.12 -12.98 -17.03
N MET A 220 13.14 -13.14 -17.92
CA MET A 220 12.89 -12.21 -19.03
C MET A 220 11.94 -11.08 -18.59
N CYS A 221 12.16 -9.85 -19.05
CA CYS A 221 11.18 -8.80 -18.89
C CYS A 221 10.06 -8.93 -19.94
N LEU A 222 8.80 -9.05 -19.51
CA LEU A 222 7.65 -9.17 -20.40
C LEU A 222 7.42 -7.92 -21.27
N TYR A 223 7.72 -6.73 -20.75
CA TYR A 223 7.51 -5.45 -21.46
C TYR A 223 8.65 -5.14 -22.43
N CYS A 224 9.90 -5.32 -22.01
CA CYS A 224 11.06 -5.00 -22.84
C CYS A 224 11.53 -6.16 -23.72
N GLN A 225 10.98 -7.37 -23.51
CA GLN A 225 11.40 -8.62 -24.16
C GLN A 225 12.93 -8.83 -24.11
N ALA A 226 13.54 -8.42 -23.01
CA ALA A 226 14.99 -8.47 -22.81
C ALA A 226 15.30 -9.26 -21.53
N GLN A 227 16.46 -9.93 -21.52
CA GLN A 227 16.97 -10.61 -20.33
C GLN A 227 17.13 -9.59 -19.20
N LYS A 228 16.61 -9.91 -18.01
CA LYS A 228 16.60 -9.06 -16.83
C LYS A 228 17.60 -9.62 -15.81
N PRO A 229 18.82 -9.06 -15.72
CA PRO A 229 19.83 -9.51 -14.76
C PRO A 229 19.34 -9.38 -13.31
N GLN A 230 20.01 -10.03 -12.38
CA GLN A 230 19.74 -9.83 -10.95
C GLN A 230 19.79 -8.34 -10.57
N ARG A 231 18.88 -7.92 -9.69
CA ARG A 231 18.68 -6.52 -9.24
C ARG A 231 18.25 -5.53 -10.33
N CYS A 232 18.03 -5.98 -11.57
CA CYS A 232 17.38 -5.17 -12.61
C CYS A 232 15.87 -5.11 -12.37
N ARG A 233 15.21 -3.98 -12.67
CA ARG A 233 13.74 -3.86 -12.63
C ARG A 233 13.22 -3.05 -13.80
N HIS A 234 12.01 -3.36 -14.27
CA HIS A 234 11.35 -2.56 -15.30
C HIS A 234 10.64 -1.38 -14.64
N CYS A 235 10.96 -0.16 -15.06
CA CYS A 235 10.24 1.02 -14.62
C CYS A 235 9.18 1.36 -15.68
N THR A 236 7.91 1.20 -15.33
CA THR A 236 6.78 1.54 -16.22
C THR A 236 6.77 3.02 -16.60
N LYS A 237 7.17 3.92 -15.68
CA LYS A 237 7.26 5.37 -15.93
C LYS A 237 8.30 5.72 -16.99
N CYS A 238 9.45 5.05 -16.99
CA CYS A 238 10.50 5.25 -17.99
C CYS A 238 10.35 4.32 -19.21
N GLY A 239 9.44 3.35 -19.17
CA GLY A 239 9.28 2.33 -20.22
C GLY A 239 10.52 1.46 -20.45
N ALA A 240 11.41 1.34 -19.45
CA ALA A 240 12.72 0.70 -19.64
C ALA A 240 13.14 -0.15 -18.44
N CYS A 241 13.92 -1.20 -18.71
CA CYS A 241 14.64 -1.94 -17.68
C CYS A 241 15.86 -1.16 -17.21
N VAL A 242 16.01 -1.04 -15.90
CA VAL A 242 17.09 -0.29 -15.25
C VAL A 242 17.93 -1.23 -14.40
N LEU A 243 19.24 -1.23 -14.64
CA LEU A 243 20.21 -2.02 -13.89
C LEU A 243 20.37 -1.48 -12.47
N ARG A 244 20.39 -2.40 -11.49
CA ARG A 244 20.46 -2.08 -10.06
C ARG A 244 19.54 -0.90 -9.70
N MET A 245 18.28 -0.99 -10.12
CA MET A 245 17.31 0.10 -9.99
C MET A 245 17.14 0.46 -8.51
N ASP A 246 17.35 1.73 -8.18
CA ASP A 246 17.17 2.25 -6.83
C ASP A 246 15.77 2.78 -6.62
N HIS A 247 15.34 3.72 -7.45
CA HIS A 247 13.98 4.24 -7.49
C HIS A 247 13.76 5.03 -8.79
N HIS A 248 12.50 5.37 -9.08
CA HIS A 248 12.20 6.39 -10.07
C HIS A 248 12.08 7.73 -9.34
N CYS A 249 12.97 8.68 -9.64
CA CYS A 249 12.98 9.98 -8.99
C CYS A 249 12.03 10.95 -9.73
N PRO A 250 10.92 11.41 -9.11
CA PRO A 250 10.01 12.35 -9.76
C PRO A 250 10.68 13.70 -10.01
N TRP A 251 11.58 14.12 -9.12
CA TRP A 251 12.31 15.38 -9.20
C TRP A 251 13.21 15.42 -10.43
N LEU A 252 14.02 14.37 -10.63
CA LEU A 252 14.94 14.26 -11.77
C LEU A 252 14.26 13.73 -13.04
N ARG A 253 12.98 13.33 -12.98
CA ARG A 253 12.21 12.68 -14.06
C ARG A 253 12.93 11.51 -14.73
N GLN A 254 13.72 10.77 -13.97
CA GLN A 254 14.40 9.59 -14.47
C GLN A 254 14.58 8.57 -13.36
N CYS A 255 14.86 7.33 -13.76
CA CYS A 255 15.31 6.36 -12.79
C CYS A 255 16.69 6.72 -12.26
N ILE A 256 16.89 6.39 -10.99
CA ILE A 256 18.22 6.30 -10.40
C ILE A 256 18.58 4.81 -10.38
N GLY A 257 19.70 4.48 -11.00
CA GLY A 257 20.16 3.11 -11.19
C GLY A 257 21.68 3.06 -11.24
N TYR A 258 22.22 1.91 -11.65
CA TYR A 258 23.65 1.64 -11.66
C TYR A 258 24.51 2.77 -12.25
N GLY A 259 24.11 3.32 -13.41
CA GLY A 259 24.91 4.30 -14.14
C GLY A 259 24.97 5.69 -13.50
N ASN A 260 23.94 6.10 -12.75
CA ASN A 260 23.82 7.47 -12.24
C ASN A 260 23.69 7.57 -10.71
N TYR A 261 23.63 6.44 -9.98
CA TYR A 261 23.48 6.44 -8.51
C TYR A 261 24.59 7.19 -7.78
N LYS A 262 25.86 7.08 -8.24
CA LYS A 262 26.98 7.81 -7.64
C LYS A 262 26.74 9.33 -7.65
N TYR A 263 26.33 9.86 -8.80
CA TYR A 263 26.09 11.30 -8.96
C TYR A 263 24.88 11.76 -8.16
N PHE A 264 23.85 10.91 -8.06
CA PHE A 264 22.70 11.17 -7.20
C PHE A 264 23.10 11.30 -5.72
N VAL A 265 23.91 10.37 -5.20
CA VAL A 265 24.40 10.42 -3.81
C VAL A 265 25.30 11.64 -3.57
N MET A 266 26.16 12.00 -4.53
CA MET A 266 26.97 13.22 -4.44
C MET A 266 26.10 14.49 -4.46
N PHE A 267 25.06 14.53 -5.30
CA PHE A 267 24.13 15.65 -5.39
C PHE A 267 23.41 15.91 -4.07
N ILE A 268 22.83 14.89 -3.45
CA ILE A 268 22.13 15.05 -2.16
C ILE A 268 23.11 15.38 -1.02
N PHE A 269 24.33 14.82 -1.06
CA PHE A 269 25.37 15.13 -0.06
C PHE A 269 25.80 16.60 -0.12
N TYR A 270 26.16 17.11 -1.31
CA TYR A 270 26.55 18.51 -1.44
C TYR A 270 25.38 19.48 -1.22
N SER A 271 24.14 19.04 -1.49
CA SER A 271 22.93 19.79 -1.10
C SER A 271 22.87 19.97 0.42
N ALA A 272 23.09 18.90 1.18
CA ALA A 272 23.09 18.93 2.64
C ALA A 272 24.23 19.81 3.20
N VAL A 273 25.43 19.73 2.62
CA VAL A 273 26.58 20.57 3.02
C VAL A 273 26.32 22.06 2.75
N ALA A 274 25.83 22.41 1.55
CA ALA A 274 25.56 23.79 1.18
C ALA A 274 24.45 24.41 2.05
N LEU A 275 23.36 23.67 2.28
CA LEU A 275 22.25 24.13 3.14
C LEU A 275 22.66 24.22 4.61
N GLY A 276 23.46 23.28 5.12
CA GLY A 276 23.98 23.32 6.49
C GLY A 276 24.90 24.51 6.72
N PHE A 277 25.84 24.77 5.79
CA PHE A 277 26.68 25.97 5.84
C PHE A 277 25.83 27.24 5.80
N LYS A 278 24.79 27.26 4.95
CA LYS A 278 23.91 28.41 4.83
C LYS A 278 23.08 28.66 6.10
N ALA A 279 22.54 27.63 6.72
CA ALA A 279 21.82 27.73 7.99
C ALA A 279 22.69 28.35 9.09
N VAL A 280 23.92 27.86 9.26
CA VAL A 280 24.84 28.37 10.29
C VAL A 280 25.21 29.84 10.03
N THR A 281 25.60 30.17 8.80
CA THR A 281 26.01 31.55 8.47
C THR A 281 24.84 32.54 8.53
N MET A 282 23.63 32.12 8.14
CA MET A 282 22.45 32.96 8.18
C MET A 282 21.90 33.14 9.61
N MET A 283 21.98 32.11 10.46
CA MET A 283 21.68 32.24 11.89
C MET A 283 22.61 33.26 12.56
N ILE A 284 23.93 33.19 12.33
CA ILE A 284 24.89 34.16 12.86
C ILE A 284 24.55 35.58 12.38
N PHE A 285 24.18 35.73 11.11
CA PHE A 285 23.74 37.00 10.55
C PHE A 285 22.49 37.55 11.24
N ILE A 286 21.46 36.72 11.43
CA ILE A 286 20.21 37.12 12.10
C ILE A 286 20.48 37.61 13.51
N LEU A 287 21.32 36.88 14.27
CA LEU A 287 21.69 37.27 15.64
C LEU A 287 22.35 38.65 15.70
N LYS A 288 23.20 38.99 14.70
CA LYS A 288 23.82 40.32 14.59
C LYS A 288 22.85 41.39 14.09
N ALA A 289 22.06 41.09 13.06
CA ALA A 289 21.08 42.01 12.50
C ALA A 289 20.06 42.45 13.56
N PHE A 290 19.72 41.58 14.50
CA PHE A 290 18.78 41.87 15.59
C PHE A 290 19.36 42.82 16.66
N GLN A 291 20.68 43.04 16.65
CA GLN A 291 21.34 44.05 17.48
C GLN A 291 21.31 45.45 16.85
N THR A 292 20.87 45.57 15.58
CA THR A 292 20.77 46.82 14.83
C THR A 292 19.31 47.26 14.66
N GLU A 293 19.09 48.53 14.31
CA GLU A 293 17.76 49.06 14.03
C GLU A 293 17.26 48.60 12.65
N ILE A 294 16.71 47.39 12.61
CA ILE A 294 16.01 46.84 11.43
C ILE A 294 14.49 46.84 11.62
N THR A 295 13.77 47.11 10.53
CA THR A 295 12.30 47.12 10.50
C THR A 295 11.71 45.76 10.86
N PHE A 296 10.46 45.76 11.35
CA PHE A 296 9.72 44.52 11.65
C PHE A 296 9.59 43.61 10.41
N CYS A 297 9.29 44.19 9.24
CA CYS A 297 9.15 43.46 7.99
C CYS A 297 10.44 42.72 7.63
N THR A 298 11.60 43.38 7.78
CA THR A 298 12.91 42.77 7.54
C THR A 298 13.19 41.64 8.52
N ARG A 299 12.86 41.79 9.82
CA ARG A 299 13.01 40.72 10.82
C ARG A 299 12.18 39.49 10.45
N LEU A 300 10.89 39.70 10.12
CA LEU A 300 9.98 38.62 9.76
C LEU A 300 10.46 37.87 8.50
N TRP A 301 10.94 38.60 7.50
CA TRP A 301 11.51 38.03 6.29
C TRP A 301 12.74 37.16 6.56
N LEU A 302 13.71 37.67 7.34
CA LEU A 302 14.94 36.95 7.67
C LEU A 302 14.65 35.65 8.42
N VAL A 303 13.76 35.70 9.41
CA VAL A 303 13.33 34.51 10.18
C VAL A 303 12.62 33.50 9.27
N SER A 304 11.78 33.98 8.35
CA SER A 304 11.07 33.12 7.39
C SER A 304 12.05 32.40 6.43
N CYS A 305 13.08 33.12 5.96
CA CYS A 305 14.14 32.53 5.14
C CYS A 305 14.92 31.47 5.92
N GLU A 306 15.24 31.73 7.19
CA GLU A 306 15.96 30.79 8.06
C GLU A 306 15.14 29.52 8.31
N ALA A 307 13.86 29.68 8.63
CA ALA A 307 12.95 28.54 8.79
C ALA A 307 12.92 27.66 7.53
N LEU A 308 12.90 28.27 6.33
CA LEU A 308 12.92 27.52 5.07
C LEU A 308 14.26 26.80 4.86
N VAL A 309 15.40 27.47 5.08
CA VAL A 309 16.73 26.86 4.95
C VAL A 309 16.89 25.70 5.92
N LEU A 310 16.44 25.83 7.17
CA LEU A 310 16.46 24.77 8.16
C LEU A 310 15.58 23.58 7.76
N ALA A 311 14.34 23.84 7.33
CA ALA A 311 13.42 22.79 6.90
C ALA A 311 13.98 21.98 5.71
N LEU A 312 14.52 22.68 4.70
CA LEU A 312 15.18 22.05 3.56
C LEU A 312 16.47 21.33 3.97
N GLY A 313 17.27 21.96 4.83
CA GLY A 313 18.54 21.43 5.32
C GLY A 313 18.36 20.12 6.08
N VAL A 314 17.45 20.08 7.06
CA VAL A 314 17.12 18.86 7.83
C VAL A 314 16.65 17.75 6.89
N THR A 315 15.78 18.08 5.94
CA THR A 315 15.27 17.09 4.97
C THR A 315 16.39 16.52 4.11
N MET A 316 17.28 17.37 3.59
CA MET A 316 18.41 16.94 2.75
C MET A 316 19.46 16.16 3.55
N ILE A 317 19.73 16.54 4.80
CA ILE A 317 20.63 15.81 5.70
C ILE A 317 20.08 14.42 5.99
N ALA A 318 18.80 14.30 6.33
CA ALA A 318 18.16 13.00 6.56
C ALA A 318 18.21 12.12 5.30
N PHE A 319 17.92 12.71 4.14
CA PHE A 319 17.92 11.99 2.86
C PHE A 319 19.33 11.54 2.45
N ALA A 320 20.33 12.40 2.59
CA ALA A 320 21.74 12.06 2.36
C ALA A 320 22.20 10.95 3.32
N SER A 321 21.87 11.06 4.60
CA SER A 321 22.23 10.06 5.63
C SER A 321 21.62 8.70 5.30
N PHE A 322 20.35 8.66 4.91
CA PHE A 322 19.68 7.42 4.48
C PHE A 322 20.40 6.76 3.30
N HIS A 323 20.73 7.51 2.25
CA HIS A 323 21.43 6.96 1.08
C HIS A 323 22.87 6.56 1.38
N LEU A 324 23.59 7.26 2.26
CA LEU A 324 24.91 6.83 2.72
C LEU A 324 24.83 5.50 3.48
N LEU A 325 23.79 5.28 4.29
CA LEU A 325 23.54 3.99 4.95
C LEU A 325 23.25 2.87 3.93
N LEU A 326 22.49 3.16 2.87
CA LEU A 326 22.24 2.18 1.80
C LEU A 326 23.52 1.81 1.05
N VAL A 327 24.38 2.80 0.75
CA VAL A 327 25.70 2.58 0.16
C VAL A 327 26.55 1.70 1.06
N ALA A 328 26.63 2.01 2.36
CA ALA A 328 27.40 1.21 3.34
C ALA A 328 26.92 -0.24 3.43
N LYS A 329 25.61 -0.48 3.30
CA LYS A 329 25.01 -1.82 3.28
C LYS A 329 25.02 -2.50 1.91
N GLY A 330 25.47 -1.82 0.85
CA GLY A 330 25.44 -2.34 -0.53
C GLY A 330 24.03 -2.55 -1.10
N MET A 331 23.01 -1.91 -0.52
CA MET A 331 21.59 -2.10 -0.87
C MET A 331 21.05 -0.94 -1.71
N THR A 332 19.93 -1.16 -2.39
CA THR A 332 19.13 -0.09 -3.00
C THR A 332 17.94 0.28 -2.11
N THR A 333 17.31 1.42 -2.37
CA THR A 333 16.07 1.86 -1.69
C THR A 333 14.96 0.83 -1.87
N ILE A 334 14.76 0.33 -3.09
CA ILE A 334 13.83 -0.77 -3.35
C ILE A 334 14.18 -2.00 -2.51
N GLU A 335 15.45 -2.39 -2.41
CA GLU A 335 15.85 -3.55 -1.60
C GLU A 335 15.64 -3.34 -0.10
N PHE A 336 15.87 -2.13 0.41
CA PHE A 336 15.57 -1.78 1.80
C PHE A 336 14.06 -1.89 2.08
N LEU A 337 13.22 -1.35 1.18
CA LEU A 337 11.76 -1.43 1.28
C LEU A 337 11.22 -2.84 1.03
N THR A 338 11.90 -3.63 0.18
CA THR A 338 11.54 -5.02 -0.10
C THR A 338 12.00 -5.93 1.03
N ARG A 339 13.14 -5.69 1.68
CA ARG A 339 13.61 -6.47 2.84
C ARG A 339 12.73 -6.25 4.05
N ARG A 340 12.29 -5.01 4.32
CA ARG A 340 11.21 -4.81 5.29
C ARG A 340 10.00 -5.64 4.89
N ARG A 341 9.55 -5.62 3.63
CA ARG A 341 8.48 -6.51 3.14
C ARG A 341 8.79 -8.02 3.25
N GLN A 342 10.05 -8.47 3.18
CA GLN A 342 10.43 -9.88 3.33
C GLN A 342 10.52 -10.32 4.80
N GLU A 343 10.78 -9.41 5.74
CA GLU A 343 10.53 -9.66 7.17
C GLU A 343 9.03 -9.91 7.44
N TRP A 344 8.20 -9.58 6.46
CA TRP A 344 6.76 -9.80 6.38
C TRP A 344 6.37 -10.74 5.21
N ASP A 345 7.22 -11.70 4.82
CA ASP A 345 6.81 -12.81 3.94
C ASP A 345 6.25 -13.95 4.80
N VAL A 346 5.12 -14.54 4.39
CA VAL A 346 4.57 -15.74 5.04
C VAL A 346 5.62 -16.87 4.96
N PRO A 347 6.06 -17.46 6.08
CA PRO A 347 7.04 -18.53 6.08
C PRO A 347 6.64 -19.69 5.16
N ARG A 348 7.62 -20.28 4.48
CA ARG A 348 7.43 -21.38 3.53
C ARG A 348 8.18 -22.60 3.98
N PHE A 349 7.52 -23.74 3.96
CA PHE A 349 8.10 -25.02 4.37
C PHE A 349 7.89 -26.08 3.29
N ASP A 350 8.94 -26.79 2.95
CA ASP A 350 8.87 -27.93 2.04
C ASP A 350 8.48 -29.19 2.83
N ILE A 351 7.35 -29.77 2.48
CA ILE A 351 6.84 -30.98 3.13
C ILE A 351 6.97 -32.16 2.18
N ASN A 352 7.97 -33.01 2.43
CA ASN A 352 8.29 -34.15 1.59
C ASN A 352 7.46 -35.38 1.95
N LEU A 353 6.52 -35.76 1.07
CA LEU A 353 5.65 -36.93 1.25
C LEU A 353 6.36 -38.27 1.09
N ASP A 354 7.56 -38.30 0.51
CA ASP A 354 8.37 -39.52 0.39
C ASP A 354 9.01 -39.91 1.73
N LEU A 355 9.03 -38.99 2.71
CA LEU A 355 9.46 -39.29 4.06
C LEU A 355 8.38 -40.05 4.86
N PRO A 356 8.79 -40.87 5.85
CA PRO A 356 7.89 -41.38 6.88
C PRO A 356 7.04 -40.25 7.48
N PRO A 357 5.75 -40.48 7.77
CA PRO A 357 4.82 -39.47 8.26
C PRO A 357 5.36 -38.64 9.45
N GLU A 358 6.03 -39.31 10.39
CA GLU A 358 6.63 -38.72 11.60
C GLU A 358 7.72 -37.67 11.31
N LEU A 359 8.30 -37.66 10.11
CA LEU A 359 9.39 -36.75 9.77
C LEU A 359 8.95 -35.55 8.91
N ARG A 360 7.73 -35.57 8.38
CA ARG A 360 7.28 -34.62 7.35
C ARG A 360 7.17 -33.18 7.83
N TYR A 361 6.77 -32.98 9.09
CA TYR A 361 6.52 -31.66 9.67
C TYR A 361 7.59 -31.24 10.68
N LYS A 362 8.75 -31.91 10.70
CA LYS A 362 9.81 -31.62 11.67
C LYS A 362 10.23 -30.14 11.66
N GLU A 363 10.54 -29.60 10.49
CA GLU A 363 10.99 -28.21 10.34
C GLU A 363 9.92 -27.20 10.79
N VAL A 364 8.67 -27.40 10.37
CA VAL A 364 7.53 -26.57 10.81
C VAL A 364 7.38 -26.60 12.33
N SER A 365 7.53 -27.78 12.92
CA SER A 365 7.35 -27.99 14.36
C SER A 365 8.46 -27.36 15.18
N GLU A 366 9.71 -27.46 14.71
CA GLU A 366 10.87 -26.82 15.33
C GLU A 366 10.78 -25.30 15.22
N HIS A 367 10.30 -24.77 14.08
CA HIS A 367 10.11 -23.33 13.89
C HIS A 367 9.04 -22.74 14.82
N TYR A 368 7.92 -23.42 15.01
CA TYR A 368 6.79 -22.96 15.83
C TYR A 368 6.71 -23.63 17.21
N ALA A 369 7.84 -24.11 17.75
CA ALA A 369 7.84 -24.93 18.96
C ALA A 369 7.22 -24.21 20.17
N GLU A 370 7.52 -22.92 20.35
CA GLU A 370 6.98 -22.12 21.46
C GLU A 370 5.48 -21.85 21.31
N GLU A 371 5.02 -21.57 20.08
CA GLU A 371 3.60 -21.35 19.77
C GLU A 371 2.77 -22.62 19.95
N ILE A 372 3.32 -23.77 19.53
CA ILE A 372 2.70 -25.08 19.74
C ILE A 372 2.54 -25.37 21.24
N LEU A 373 3.57 -25.09 22.05
CA LEU A 373 3.50 -25.20 23.50
C LEU A 373 2.44 -24.27 24.10
N ALA A 374 2.34 -23.03 23.59
CA ALA A 374 1.37 -22.04 24.03
C ALA A 374 -0.09 -22.48 23.76
N PHE A 375 -0.36 -23.26 22.71
CA PHE A 375 -1.71 -23.76 22.43
C PHE A 375 -2.29 -24.66 23.52
N ARG A 376 -1.44 -25.31 24.34
CA ARG A 376 -1.86 -26.19 25.43
C ARG A 376 -2.83 -25.53 26.41
N GLY A 377 -2.59 -24.26 26.75
CA GLY A 377 -3.41 -23.52 27.72
C GLY A 377 -4.79 -23.13 27.20
N THR A 378 -4.99 -23.10 25.88
CA THR A 378 -6.14 -22.45 25.25
C THR A 378 -7.30 -23.41 24.96
N LEU A 379 -7.04 -24.72 24.88
CA LEU A 379 -8.05 -25.72 24.46
C LEU A 379 -8.75 -26.47 25.59
N ASN A 380 -8.23 -26.43 26.82
CA ASN A 380 -8.74 -27.25 27.93
C ASN A 380 -10.14 -26.88 28.46
N ASN A 381 -10.81 -25.85 27.94
CA ASN A 381 -12.06 -25.33 28.50
C ASN A 381 -13.28 -25.43 27.56
N LYS A 382 -13.19 -26.15 26.42
CA LYS A 382 -14.29 -26.19 25.44
C LYS A 382 -15.29 -27.35 25.58
N PHE A 383 -14.93 -28.46 26.24
CA PHE A 383 -15.75 -29.68 26.26
C PHE A 383 -15.85 -30.32 27.64
N THR A 384 -16.92 -31.09 27.84
CA THR A 384 -16.95 -32.08 28.92
C THR A 384 -15.97 -33.23 28.63
N ASN A 385 -15.50 -33.92 29.67
CA ASN A 385 -14.56 -35.04 29.52
C ASN A 385 -15.13 -36.17 28.64
N GLU A 386 -16.45 -36.37 28.65
CA GLU A 386 -17.14 -37.39 27.86
C GLU A 386 -17.12 -37.06 26.36
N GLU A 387 -17.43 -35.81 25.99
CA GLU A 387 -17.37 -35.36 24.59
C GLU A 387 -15.95 -35.42 24.02
N GLN A 388 -14.93 -35.10 24.83
CA GLN A 388 -13.53 -35.24 24.40
C GLN A 388 -13.20 -36.69 24.06
N ALA A 389 -13.62 -37.65 24.89
CA ALA A 389 -13.38 -39.07 24.64
C ALA A 389 -14.02 -39.54 23.32
N GLN A 390 -15.23 -39.07 23.02
CA GLN A 390 -15.93 -39.39 21.77
C GLN A 390 -15.22 -38.78 20.54
N TRP A 391 -14.80 -37.52 20.62
CA TRP A 391 -14.04 -36.89 19.54
C TRP A 391 -12.66 -37.51 19.33
N LEU A 392 -12.01 -38.01 20.39
CA LEU A 392 -10.77 -38.77 20.28
C LEU A 392 -10.99 -40.10 19.56
N GLN A 393 -12.12 -40.77 19.79
CA GLN A 393 -12.45 -42.01 19.09
C GLN A 393 -12.64 -41.76 17.58
N VAL A 394 -13.37 -40.70 17.22
CA VAL A 394 -13.47 -40.24 15.83
C VAL A 394 -12.07 -39.94 15.30
N GLY A 395 -11.32 -39.13 16.05
CA GLY A 395 -9.91 -38.79 15.88
C GLY A 395 -8.98 -39.94 15.49
N ALA A 396 -9.10 -41.06 16.18
CA ALA A 396 -8.27 -42.24 15.97
C ALA A 396 -8.63 -42.99 14.67
N ALA A 397 -9.85 -42.84 14.16
CA ALA A 397 -10.31 -43.50 12.94
C ALA A 397 -9.78 -42.88 11.63
N HIS A 398 -8.82 -41.95 11.71
CA HIS A 398 -8.40 -41.10 10.61
C HIS A 398 -7.16 -41.55 9.85
N GLY A 399 -6.68 -42.75 10.15
CA GLY A 399 -5.59 -43.41 9.45
C GLY A 399 -4.22 -43.14 10.07
N GLU A 400 -3.35 -44.15 10.03
CA GLU A 400 -2.02 -44.12 10.66
C GLU A 400 -1.10 -43.04 10.10
N GLU A 401 -1.29 -42.63 8.85
CA GLU A 401 -0.47 -41.58 8.24
C GLU A 401 -0.63 -40.23 8.96
N PHE A 402 -1.86 -39.76 9.17
CA PHE A 402 -2.09 -38.49 9.86
C PHE A 402 -1.72 -38.56 11.33
N LEU A 403 -1.98 -39.70 11.98
CA LEU A 403 -1.54 -39.92 13.36
C LEU A 403 -0.01 -39.96 13.47
N GLY A 404 0.68 -40.52 12.48
CA GLY A 404 2.14 -40.49 12.37
C GLY A 404 2.68 -39.08 12.24
N GLU A 405 2.08 -38.24 11.39
CA GLU A 405 2.44 -36.82 11.29
C GLU A 405 2.29 -36.09 12.64
N LEU A 406 1.18 -36.31 13.35
CA LEU A 406 0.97 -35.73 14.68
C LEU A 406 1.95 -36.25 15.73
N ARG A 407 2.30 -37.55 15.69
CA ARG A 407 3.34 -38.13 16.56
C ARG A 407 4.70 -37.48 16.30
N GLY A 408 5.02 -37.24 15.03
CA GLY A 408 6.22 -36.52 14.60
C GLY A 408 6.29 -35.12 15.17
N VAL A 409 5.21 -34.35 15.07
CA VAL A 409 5.12 -33.02 15.67
C VAL A 409 5.31 -33.09 17.19
N ALA A 410 4.61 -34.01 17.86
CA ALA A 410 4.70 -34.17 19.31
C ALA A 410 6.11 -34.54 19.78
N GLN A 411 6.86 -35.34 19.01
CA GLN A 411 8.26 -35.64 19.28
C GLN A 411 9.15 -34.41 19.10
N ALA A 412 8.95 -33.64 18.04
CA ALA A 412 9.75 -32.45 17.74
C ALA A 412 9.65 -31.36 18.82
N VAL A 413 8.46 -31.20 19.44
CA VAL A 413 8.23 -30.20 20.50
C VAL A 413 8.22 -30.78 21.92
N ASN A 414 8.61 -32.05 22.09
CA ASN A 414 8.63 -32.74 23.39
C ASN A 414 7.27 -32.76 24.13
N MET A 415 6.18 -32.99 23.39
CA MET A 415 4.79 -33.06 23.88
C MET A 415 4.15 -34.43 23.61
N THR A 416 4.91 -35.53 23.63
CA THR A 416 4.40 -36.88 23.31
C THR A 416 3.27 -37.35 24.23
N ASN A 417 3.16 -36.80 25.44
CA ASN A 417 2.08 -37.10 26.39
C ASN A 417 0.79 -36.33 26.11
N ASP A 418 0.81 -35.34 25.21
CA ASP A 418 -0.33 -34.49 24.87
C ASP A 418 -0.97 -34.87 23.52
N MET A 419 -0.78 -36.09 23.03
CA MET A 419 -1.33 -36.55 21.74
C MET A 419 -2.85 -36.34 21.60
N ASN A 420 -3.60 -36.52 22.68
CA ASN A 420 -5.05 -36.28 22.69
C ASN A 420 -5.38 -34.83 22.34
N LEU A 421 -4.61 -33.87 22.85
CA LEU A 421 -4.78 -32.46 22.52
C LEU A 421 -4.58 -32.22 21.02
N PHE A 422 -3.59 -32.88 20.41
CA PHE A 422 -3.24 -32.66 19.00
C PHE A 422 -4.30 -33.23 18.07
N VAL A 423 -4.86 -34.39 18.42
CA VAL A 423 -6.00 -35.00 17.72
C VAL A 423 -7.23 -34.09 17.82
N LEU A 424 -7.54 -33.56 19.02
CA LEU A 424 -8.66 -32.64 19.23
C LEU A 424 -8.45 -31.28 18.53
N PHE A 425 -7.21 -30.77 18.48
CA PHE A 425 -6.86 -29.56 17.73
C PHE A 425 -7.24 -29.72 16.25
N ASN A 426 -7.00 -30.91 15.68
CA ASN A 426 -7.41 -31.22 14.32
C ASN A 426 -8.93 -31.32 14.11
N MET A 427 -9.74 -31.18 15.16
CA MET A 427 -11.21 -31.10 15.07
C MET A 427 -11.74 -29.69 15.24
N LEU A 428 -10.90 -28.69 15.53
CA LEU A 428 -11.31 -27.32 15.86
C LEU A 428 -12.40 -26.72 14.95
N TYR A 429 -12.31 -26.95 13.64
CA TYR A 429 -13.30 -26.45 12.69
C TYR A 429 -14.68 -27.10 12.81
N GLU A 430 -14.72 -28.40 13.11
CA GLU A 430 -15.96 -29.15 13.31
C GLU A 430 -16.56 -28.92 14.70
N LEU A 431 -15.82 -28.20 15.54
CA LEU A 431 -16.11 -27.87 16.93
C LEU A 431 -16.63 -26.44 17.09
N GLU A 432 -17.45 -25.96 16.15
CA GLU A 432 -18.10 -24.64 16.19
C GLU A 432 -17.11 -23.46 16.30
N SER A 433 -15.89 -23.60 15.77
CA SER A 433 -14.97 -22.47 15.77
C SER A 433 -15.58 -21.30 14.98
N PRO A 434 -15.59 -20.07 15.53
CA PRO A 434 -16.16 -18.90 14.87
C PRO A 434 -15.25 -18.47 13.71
N THR A 435 -15.29 -19.24 12.64
CA THR A 435 -14.52 -19.02 11.42
C THR A 435 -15.45 -18.39 10.40
N MET A 436 -15.19 -17.13 10.09
CA MET A 436 -15.78 -16.45 8.97
C MET A 436 -14.83 -16.64 7.78
N CYS A 437 -15.39 -16.71 6.58
CA CYS A 437 -14.60 -16.91 5.37
C CYS A 437 -15.27 -16.18 4.23
N SER A 438 -14.48 -15.75 3.25
CA SER A 438 -14.99 -15.20 2.01
C SER A 438 -14.16 -15.76 0.86
N GLY A 439 -14.84 -16.40 -0.09
CA GLY A 439 -14.25 -16.96 -1.30
C GLY A 439 -14.92 -16.40 -2.54
N PHE A 440 -14.13 -16.09 -3.54
CA PHE A 440 -14.58 -15.51 -4.81
C PHE A 440 -13.88 -16.19 -5.99
N LEU A 441 -14.67 -16.45 -7.04
CA LEU A 441 -14.20 -16.93 -8.33
C LEU A 441 -14.61 -15.94 -9.42
N ALA A 442 -13.73 -15.67 -10.38
CA ALA A 442 -14.11 -15.02 -11.63
C ALA A 442 -13.38 -15.60 -12.83
N ALA A 443 -14.11 -15.78 -13.92
CA ALA A 443 -13.56 -16.06 -15.23
C ALA A 443 -13.34 -14.74 -15.98
N ASP A 444 -12.17 -14.60 -16.60
CA ASP A 444 -11.93 -13.53 -17.58
C ASP A 444 -12.62 -13.82 -18.92
N ALA A 445 -12.56 -12.86 -19.85
CA ALA A 445 -13.15 -13.01 -21.19
C ALA A 445 -12.59 -14.20 -22.00
N THR A 446 -11.44 -14.76 -21.61
CA THR A 446 -10.85 -15.96 -22.24
C THR A 446 -11.29 -17.27 -21.56
N GLY A 447 -11.99 -17.16 -20.43
CA GLY A 447 -12.43 -18.28 -19.61
C GLY A 447 -11.42 -18.72 -18.55
N LYS A 448 -10.31 -18.01 -18.39
CA LYS A 448 -9.34 -18.30 -17.33
C LYS A 448 -9.89 -17.84 -15.98
N VAL A 449 -9.83 -18.73 -14.98
CA VAL A 449 -10.41 -18.48 -13.66
C VAL A 449 -9.36 -18.00 -12.64
N VAL A 450 -9.68 -16.92 -11.93
CA VAL A 450 -8.97 -16.46 -10.73
C VAL A 450 -9.77 -16.83 -9.48
N HIS A 451 -9.07 -17.24 -8.43
CA HIS A 451 -9.66 -17.61 -7.14
C HIS A 451 -9.05 -16.72 -6.05
N GLY A 452 -9.86 -15.87 -5.42
CA GLY A 452 -9.42 -15.01 -4.32
C GLY A 452 -10.17 -15.34 -3.05
N ARG A 453 -9.49 -15.27 -1.89
CA ARG A 453 -10.13 -15.61 -0.63
C ARG A 453 -9.54 -14.95 0.62
N ASN A 454 -10.37 -14.71 1.62
CA ASN A 454 -9.99 -14.26 2.97
C ASN A 454 -10.38 -15.28 4.03
N MET A 455 -9.42 -15.62 4.90
CA MET A 455 -9.67 -16.33 6.15
C MET A 455 -10.00 -15.32 7.24
N ASP A 456 -11.20 -15.30 7.78
CA ASP A 456 -11.55 -14.42 8.89
C ASP A 456 -11.67 -15.24 10.18
N TYR A 457 -10.55 -15.34 10.91
CA TYR A 457 -10.49 -16.12 12.14
C TYR A 457 -9.60 -15.38 13.14
N GLN A 458 -10.11 -15.16 14.34
CA GLN A 458 -9.37 -14.57 15.45
C GLN A 458 -9.32 -15.56 16.60
N PHE A 459 -8.11 -15.89 17.03
CA PHE A 459 -7.84 -16.79 18.14
C PHE A 459 -6.54 -16.39 18.81
N PHE A 460 -6.65 -15.66 19.92
CA PHE A 460 -5.49 -15.24 20.68
C PHE A 460 -4.96 -16.37 21.55
N PHE A 461 -3.65 -16.58 21.51
CA PHE A 461 -2.92 -17.44 22.43
C PHE A 461 -1.85 -16.63 23.14
N THR A 462 -1.64 -16.97 24.41
CA THR A 462 -0.69 -16.28 25.28
C THR A 462 0.62 -17.04 25.28
N MET A 463 1.68 -16.37 24.87
CA MET A 463 3.05 -16.90 24.85
C MET A 463 3.60 -17.01 26.28
N PRO A 464 4.66 -17.80 26.50
CA PRO A 464 5.28 -17.95 27.83
C PRO A 464 5.75 -16.63 28.47
N ASP A 465 6.12 -15.64 27.66
CA ASP A 465 6.53 -14.30 28.09
C ASP A 465 5.34 -13.35 28.41
N GLY A 466 4.10 -13.84 28.28
CA GLY A 466 2.88 -13.07 28.50
C GLY A 466 2.39 -12.27 27.28
N SER A 467 3.14 -12.24 26.18
CA SER A 467 2.70 -11.63 24.92
C SER A 467 1.52 -12.41 24.32
N LYS A 468 0.75 -11.77 23.43
CA LYS A 468 -0.36 -12.39 22.72
C LYS A 468 -0.05 -12.47 21.23
N LYS A 469 -0.23 -13.66 20.67
CA LYS A 469 -0.20 -13.92 19.23
C LYS A 469 -1.58 -14.36 18.73
N ASP A 470 -1.82 -14.25 17.43
CA ASP A 470 -3.03 -14.67 16.71
C ASP A 470 -2.63 -15.47 15.46
N TRP A 471 -3.60 -15.94 14.68
CA TRP A 471 -3.36 -16.73 13.47
C TRP A 471 -2.40 -16.10 12.44
N PRO A 472 -2.42 -14.77 12.16
CA PRO A 472 -1.42 -14.15 11.29
C PRO A 472 0.03 -14.48 11.67
N ASP A 473 0.31 -14.57 12.97
CA ASP A 473 1.68 -14.74 13.50
C ASP A 473 2.23 -16.17 13.31
N VAL A 474 1.36 -17.13 13.00
CA VAL A 474 1.68 -18.56 12.84
C VAL A 474 1.22 -19.14 11.51
N THR A 475 0.74 -18.31 10.60
CA THR A 475 0.34 -18.75 9.26
C THR A 475 1.58 -19.04 8.44
N TYR A 476 1.59 -20.17 7.73
CA TYR A 476 2.66 -20.54 6.81
C TYR A 476 2.09 -21.10 5.50
N GLU A 477 2.93 -21.13 4.46
CA GLU A 477 2.67 -21.80 3.19
C GLU A 477 3.45 -23.13 3.14
N GLY A 478 2.74 -24.26 3.16
CA GLY A 478 3.31 -25.59 3.04
C GLY A 478 3.35 -26.04 1.59
N ILE A 479 4.53 -26.31 1.05
CA ILE A 479 4.75 -26.78 -0.32
C ILE A 479 4.99 -28.30 -0.27
N TYR A 480 4.10 -29.07 -0.87
CA TYR A 480 4.15 -30.53 -0.77
C TYR A 480 4.88 -31.14 -1.96
N TRP A 481 5.83 -32.01 -1.66
CA TRP A 481 6.68 -32.69 -2.63
C TRP A 481 6.43 -34.20 -2.62
N LYS A 482 6.48 -34.83 -3.78
CA LYS A 482 6.46 -36.29 -3.94
C LYS A 482 7.22 -36.69 -5.19
N GLY A 483 8.10 -37.67 -5.09
CA GLY A 483 8.98 -38.09 -6.20
C GLY A 483 9.84 -36.94 -6.75
N GLY A 484 10.26 -36.01 -5.89
CA GLY A 484 11.03 -34.82 -6.28
C GLY A 484 10.25 -33.75 -7.07
N GLN A 485 8.91 -33.87 -7.17
CA GLN A 485 8.05 -32.87 -7.80
C GLN A 485 7.13 -32.19 -6.79
N ARG A 486 6.90 -30.89 -6.97
CA ARG A 486 5.87 -30.15 -6.23
C ARG A 486 4.51 -30.57 -6.75
N ILE A 487 3.66 -31.06 -5.86
CA ILE A 487 2.32 -31.55 -6.20
C ILE A 487 1.23 -30.55 -5.85
N PHE A 488 1.33 -29.87 -4.71
CA PHE A 488 0.41 -28.79 -4.32
C PHE A 488 1.00 -27.91 -3.22
N THR A 489 0.36 -26.77 -2.98
CA THR A 489 0.63 -25.87 -1.86
C THR A 489 -0.63 -25.69 -1.01
N THR A 490 -0.48 -25.46 0.30
CA THR A 490 -1.57 -25.09 1.19
C THR A 490 -1.16 -23.97 2.16
N ILE A 491 -2.08 -23.06 2.44
CA ILE A 491 -1.92 -22.08 3.52
C ILE A 491 -2.44 -22.73 4.80
N ASN A 492 -1.59 -22.80 5.82
CA ASN A 492 -1.82 -23.66 6.97
C ASN A 492 -1.31 -23.05 8.29
N TRP A 493 -1.63 -23.72 9.40
CA TRP A 493 -1.19 -23.39 10.75
C TRP A 493 -0.52 -24.60 11.41
N PRO A 494 0.38 -24.38 12.39
CA PRO A 494 0.99 -25.47 13.13
C PRO A 494 -0.08 -26.36 13.78
N LEU A 495 0.23 -27.65 13.92
CA LEU A 495 -0.67 -28.73 14.36
C LEU A 495 -1.81 -29.13 13.41
N TRP A 496 -2.11 -28.39 12.34
CA TRP A 496 -3.19 -28.77 11.42
C TRP A 496 -2.67 -29.60 10.23
N MET A 497 -3.17 -30.83 10.08
CA MET A 497 -2.71 -31.77 9.02
C MET A 497 -3.65 -31.84 7.80
N GLY A 498 -4.64 -30.95 7.72
CA GLY A 498 -5.58 -30.87 6.60
C GLY A 498 -5.28 -29.71 5.65
N ALA A 499 -6.15 -29.50 4.66
CA ALA A 499 -6.10 -28.33 3.78
C ALA A 499 -7.39 -27.51 3.88
N HIS A 500 -7.26 -26.20 4.15
CA HIS A 500 -8.36 -25.22 4.08
C HIS A 500 -8.33 -24.40 2.81
N THR A 501 -7.13 -23.93 2.45
CA THR A 501 -6.86 -23.14 1.27
C THR A 501 -5.67 -23.77 0.58
N ALA A 502 -5.85 -24.19 -0.67
CA ALA A 502 -4.81 -24.93 -1.37
C ALA A 502 -4.89 -24.76 -2.89
N MET A 503 -3.76 -25.03 -3.54
CA MET A 503 -3.65 -25.15 -4.99
C MET A 503 -2.84 -26.38 -5.34
N ARG A 504 -3.45 -27.30 -6.09
CA ARG A 504 -2.71 -28.33 -6.81
C ARG A 504 -2.09 -27.71 -8.06
N TYR A 505 -0.80 -27.94 -8.24
CA TYR A 505 -0.10 -27.50 -9.45
C TYR A 505 -0.66 -28.23 -10.67
N ASP A 506 -0.83 -27.49 -11.77
CA ASP A 506 -1.40 -27.95 -13.04
C ASP A 506 -2.79 -28.59 -12.91
N GLY A 507 -3.55 -28.18 -11.90
CA GLY A 507 -4.83 -28.80 -11.59
C GLY A 507 -5.88 -27.80 -11.16
N TRP A 508 -6.08 -27.70 -9.85
CA TRP A 508 -7.24 -27.04 -9.27
C TRP A 508 -6.91 -26.43 -7.91
N THR A 509 -7.73 -25.48 -7.51
CA THR A 509 -7.68 -24.80 -6.21
C THR A 509 -8.85 -25.21 -5.35
N PHE A 510 -8.65 -25.12 -4.05
CA PHE A 510 -9.62 -25.51 -3.03
C PHE A 510 -9.68 -24.47 -1.93
N GLU A 511 -10.90 -24.11 -1.55
CA GLU A 511 -11.20 -23.37 -0.34
C GLU A 511 -12.40 -23.99 0.37
N GLN A 512 -12.35 -24.03 1.71
CA GLN A 512 -13.48 -24.35 2.57
C GLN A 512 -13.99 -23.11 3.30
N ASN A 513 -15.31 -22.91 3.26
CA ASN A 513 -16.03 -21.93 4.08
C ASN A 513 -17.03 -22.61 5.01
N THR A 514 -17.12 -22.14 6.25
CA THR A 514 -18.09 -22.66 7.22
C THR A 514 -19.52 -22.22 6.88
N ARG A 515 -20.49 -23.14 6.95
CA ARG A 515 -21.93 -22.87 6.81
C ARG A 515 -22.58 -22.66 8.19
N LEU A 516 -22.54 -21.42 8.66
CA LEU A 516 -22.65 -21.07 10.09
C LEU A 516 -23.97 -21.43 10.78
N LEU A 517 -25.11 -21.27 10.12
CA LEU A 517 -26.41 -21.44 10.80
C LEU A 517 -26.70 -22.90 11.17
N LYS A 518 -26.03 -23.85 10.52
CA LYS A 518 -26.24 -25.28 10.70
C LYS A 518 -25.07 -25.98 11.39
N ASN A 519 -23.94 -25.30 11.60
CA ASN A 519 -22.72 -25.91 12.14
C ASN A 519 -22.80 -26.01 13.67
N GLU A 520 -23.19 -27.18 14.15
CA GLU A 520 -23.39 -27.52 15.56
C GLU A 520 -22.55 -28.76 15.91
N HIS A 521 -21.67 -28.64 16.91
CA HIS A 521 -20.60 -29.61 17.17
C HIS A 521 -21.13 -30.98 17.61
N HIS A 522 -22.17 -31.01 18.45
CA HIS A 522 -22.79 -32.26 18.90
C HIS A 522 -23.46 -33.04 17.74
N LEU A 523 -24.07 -32.33 16.79
CA LEU A 523 -24.61 -32.95 15.57
C LEU A 523 -23.50 -33.35 14.60
N ASN A 524 -22.39 -32.62 14.56
CA ASN A 524 -21.21 -32.99 13.76
C ASN A 524 -20.60 -34.29 14.30
N LEU A 525 -20.52 -34.44 15.63
CA LEU A 525 -20.05 -35.67 16.26
C LEU A 525 -20.93 -36.88 15.91
N GLN A 526 -22.25 -36.73 16.02
CA GLN A 526 -23.19 -37.78 15.58
C GLN A 526 -23.03 -38.11 14.10
N SER A 527 -22.84 -37.09 13.25
CA SER A 527 -22.59 -37.29 11.83
C SER A 527 -21.29 -38.06 11.57
N ALA A 528 -20.23 -37.75 12.31
CA ALA A 528 -18.94 -38.43 12.24
C ALA A 528 -19.05 -39.90 12.68
N GLN A 529 -19.76 -40.17 13.78
CA GLN A 529 -20.05 -41.54 14.25
C GLN A 529 -20.84 -42.35 13.22
N ASN A 530 -21.66 -41.68 12.40
CA ASN A 530 -22.41 -42.27 11.29
C ASN A 530 -21.62 -42.32 9.96
N GLY A 531 -20.28 -42.21 10.01
CA GLY A 531 -19.41 -42.34 8.84
C GLY A 531 -19.14 -41.04 8.06
N GLY A 532 -19.56 -39.90 8.60
CA GLY A 532 -19.24 -38.59 8.03
C GLY A 532 -17.73 -38.32 8.05
N ARG A 533 -17.18 -37.87 6.92
CA ARG A 533 -15.75 -37.61 6.75
C ARG A 533 -15.39 -36.16 7.11
N LYS A 534 -14.16 -35.95 7.58
CA LYS A 534 -13.61 -34.60 7.83
C LYS A 534 -13.12 -34.01 6.51
N PHE A 535 -13.51 -32.76 6.19
CA PHE A 535 -13.18 -32.17 4.89
C PHE A 535 -11.67 -32.02 4.68
N GLY A 536 -10.93 -31.57 5.70
CA GLY A 536 -9.52 -31.20 5.55
C GLY A 536 -8.66 -32.37 5.07
N TRP A 537 -9.01 -33.60 5.45
CA TRP A 537 -8.29 -34.80 5.01
C TRP A 537 -8.74 -35.31 3.66
N VAL A 538 -10.03 -35.21 3.36
CA VAL A 538 -10.52 -35.51 2.00
C VAL A 538 -9.85 -34.56 1.00
N ALA A 539 -9.77 -33.27 1.33
CA ALA A 539 -9.09 -32.28 0.52
C ALA A 539 -7.61 -32.58 0.38
N ARG A 540 -6.93 -32.86 1.50
CA ARG A 540 -5.53 -33.24 1.52
C ARG A 540 -5.22 -34.42 0.58
N LYS A 541 -5.97 -35.52 0.70
CA LYS A 541 -5.77 -36.70 -0.14
C LYS A 541 -6.16 -36.47 -1.59
N ALA A 542 -7.21 -35.69 -1.85
CA ALA A 542 -7.57 -35.29 -3.20
C ALA A 542 -6.45 -34.47 -3.86
N LEU A 543 -5.86 -33.49 -3.16
CA LEU A 543 -4.74 -32.69 -3.65
C LEU A 543 -3.49 -33.53 -3.94
N GLU A 544 -3.29 -34.63 -3.23
CA GLU A 544 -2.19 -35.57 -3.50
C GLU A 544 -2.43 -36.41 -4.77
N THR A 545 -3.68 -36.84 -5.01
CA THR A 545 -3.97 -37.97 -5.92
C THR A 545 -4.80 -37.61 -7.15
N ILE A 546 -5.60 -36.55 -7.12
CA ILE A 546 -6.53 -36.20 -8.21
C ILE A 546 -5.97 -35.02 -9.00
N PRO A 547 -5.58 -35.23 -10.27
CA PRO A 547 -4.99 -34.19 -11.09
C PRO A 547 -6.01 -33.15 -11.59
N ASP A 548 -7.23 -33.56 -11.91
CA ASP A 548 -8.18 -32.73 -12.65
C ASP A 548 -9.34 -32.18 -11.79
N PHE A 549 -9.80 -31.00 -12.17
CA PHE A 549 -10.87 -30.27 -11.48
C PHE A 549 -12.19 -31.05 -11.45
N ARG A 550 -12.60 -31.69 -12.55
CA ARG A 550 -13.93 -32.32 -12.66
C ARG A 550 -14.04 -33.57 -11.81
N THR A 551 -12.98 -34.36 -11.72
CA THR A 551 -12.90 -35.52 -10.82
C THR A 551 -12.88 -35.07 -9.37
N ALA A 552 -12.13 -34.00 -9.04
CA ALA A 552 -12.14 -33.43 -7.70
C ALA A 552 -13.56 -32.93 -7.33
N LEU A 553 -14.21 -32.15 -8.19
CA LEU A 553 -15.56 -31.63 -7.97
C LEU A 553 -16.57 -32.76 -7.70
N ARG A 554 -16.52 -33.84 -8.49
CA ARG A 554 -17.36 -35.03 -8.30
C ARG A 554 -17.09 -35.73 -6.96
N LEU A 555 -15.82 -35.86 -6.57
CA LEU A 555 -15.45 -36.44 -5.28
C LEU A 555 -16.07 -35.64 -4.13
N PHE A 556 -15.90 -34.31 -4.12
CA PHE A 556 -16.43 -33.47 -3.04
C PHE A 556 -17.96 -33.48 -3.03
N ASN A 557 -18.61 -33.34 -4.17
CA ASN A 557 -20.07 -33.35 -4.26
C ASN A 557 -20.68 -34.70 -3.82
N GLY A 558 -19.99 -35.81 -4.07
CA GLY A 558 -20.43 -37.16 -3.68
C GLY A 558 -20.05 -37.59 -2.26
N THR A 559 -19.18 -36.84 -1.57
CA THR A 559 -18.67 -37.25 -0.26
C THR A 559 -19.63 -36.85 0.87
N LYS A 560 -19.88 -37.78 1.78
CA LYS A 560 -20.61 -37.55 3.03
C LYS A 560 -19.69 -36.91 4.08
N PHE A 561 -19.88 -35.62 4.36
CA PHE A 561 -19.08 -34.89 5.35
C PHE A 561 -19.79 -34.81 6.71
N MET A 562 -19.01 -34.74 7.79
CA MET A 562 -19.55 -34.65 9.15
C MET A 562 -20.13 -33.27 9.51
N ALA A 563 -19.76 -32.20 8.79
CA ALA A 563 -20.18 -30.84 9.06
C ALA A 563 -20.72 -30.11 7.82
N PRO A 564 -21.68 -29.19 7.99
CA PRO A 564 -22.15 -28.30 6.92
C PRO A 564 -21.08 -27.28 6.52
N GLN A 565 -20.90 -27.09 5.21
CA GLN A 565 -19.83 -26.24 4.69
C GLN A 565 -20.07 -25.86 3.24
N TYR A 566 -19.24 -24.96 2.71
CA TYR A 566 -19.13 -24.69 1.30
C TYR A 566 -17.72 -25.03 0.82
N PHE A 567 -17.62 -25.58 -0.38
CA PHE A 567 -16.35 -25.76 -1.07
C PHE A 567 -16.31 -24.87 -2.30
N ILE A 568 -15.30 -24.03 -2.39
CA ILE A 568 -15.07 -23.13 -3.52
C ILE A 568 -13.86 -23.69 -4.27
N MET A 569 -14.02 -23.95 -5.55
CA MET A 569 -13.02 -24.65 -6.35
C MET A 569 -12.87 -23.98 -7.72
N ALA A 570 -11.64 -23.84 -8.20
CA ALA A 570 -11.34 -23.42 -9.58
C ALA A 570 -10.37 -24.40 -10.24
N GLY A 571 -10.58 -24.70 -11.52
CA GLY A 571 -9.71 -25.51 -12.37
C GLY A 571 -8.89 -24.68 -13.36
N ALA A 572 -7.97 -25.35 -14.04
CA ALA A 572 -7.16 -24.74 -15.10
C ALA A 572 -7.90 -24.61 -16.45
N GLY A 573 -9.02 -25.32 -16.62
CA GLY A 573 -9.81 -25.31 -17.85
C GLY A 573 -10.73 -24.10 -18.00
N ASP A 574 -11.34 -24.02 -19.17
CA ASP A 574 -12.27 -22.96 -19.57
C ASP A 574 -13.50 -22.88 -18.66
N HIS A 575 -13.65 -21.74 -17.97
CA HIS A 575 -14.70 -21.45 -16.99
C HIS A 575 -14.84 -22.53 -15.92
N GLU A 576 -13.76 -23.25 -15.58
CA GLU A 576 -13.78 -24.25 -14.53
C GLU A 576 -13.77 -23.58 -13.15
N GLY A 577 -14.95 -23.25 -12.64
CA GLY A 577 -15.11 -22.76 -11.27
C GLY A 577 -16.47 -23.12 -10.72
N ALA A 578 -16.51 -23.57 -9.47
CA ALA A 578 -17.75 -23.98 -8.82
C ALA A 578 -17.73 -23.78 -7.31
N ILE A 579 -18.93 -23.59 -6.76
CA ILE A 579 -19.20 -23.59 -5.33
C ILE A 579 -20.18 -24.72 -5.03
N ILE A 580 -19.77 -25.62 -4.13
CA ILE A 580 -20.61 -26.70 -3.61
C ILE A 580 -21.14 -26.28 -2.25
N SER A 581 -22.45 -26.33 -2.06
CA SER A 581 -23.09 -26.24 -0.74
C SER A 581 -23.23 -27.64 -0.16
N MET A 582 -22.84 -27.86 1.09
CA MET A 582 -22.89 -29.19 1.73
C MET A 582 -23.67 -29.15 3.04
N ASP A 583 -24.37 -30.24 3.31
CA ASP A 583 -24.97 -30.56 4.60
C ASP A 583 -24.43 -31.91 5.13
N ARG A 584 -24.70 -32.21 6.40
CA ARG A 584 -24.18 -33.40 7.07
C ARG A 584 -24.58 -34.69 6.36
N ASN A 585 -23.64 -35.62 6.22
CA ASN A 585 -23.86 -36.94 5.64
C ASN A 585 -24.57 -36.97 4.28
N GLY A 586 -24.47 -35.88 3.50
CA GLY A 586 -25.15 -35.74 2.21
C GLY A 586 -26.67 -35.55 2.35
N ALA A 587 -27.14 -35.05 3.49
CA ALA A 587 -28.54 -34.70 3.70
C ALA A 587 -29.00 -33.70 2.63
N GLN A 588 -30.30 -33.79 2.28
CA GLN A 588 -30.90 -32.93 1.27
C GLN A 588 -30.76 -31.46 1.70
N ILE A 589 -30.16 -30.68 0.82
CA ILE A 589 -30.06 -29.24 0.99
C ILE A 589 -31.44 -28.64 0.74
N ASP A 590 -31.81 -27.64 1.54
CA ASP A 590 -33.05 -26.88 1.40
C ASP A 590 -33.31 -26.56 -0.08
N ALA A 591 -34.55 -26.77 -0.57
CA ALA A 591 -34.87 -26.75 -2.00
C ALA A 591 -34.47 -25.43 -2.70
N ASP A 592 -34.46 -24.32 -1.96
CA ASP A 592 -34.11 -23.00 -2.48
C ASP A 592 -32.60 -22.74 -2.54
N THR A 593 -31.76 -23.62 -1.98
CA THR A 593 -30.30 -23.46 -1.99
C THR A 593 -29.69 -24.40 -3.05
N PRO A 594 -29.05 -23.88 -4.10
CA PRO A 594 -28.48 -24.70 -5.15
C PRO A 594 -27.31 -25.54 -4.59
N PRO A 595 -27.29 -26.86 -4.83
CA PRO A 595 -26.23 -27.75 -4.35
C PRO A 595 -24.88 -27.41 -4.98
N VAL A 596 -24.87 -27.04 -6.27
CA VAL A 596 -23.67 -26.61 -6.99
C VAL A 596 -23.99 -25.38 -7.82
N ARG A 597 -23.17 -24.34 -7.70
CA ARG A 597 -23.17 -23.16 -8.59
C ARG A 597 -21.89 -23.16 -9.39
N SER A 598 -21.95 -22.98 -10.70
CA SER A 598 -20.76 -23.02 -11.58
C SER A 598 -20.63 -21.75 -12.41
N LEU A 599 -19.38 -21.40 -12.76
CA LEU A 599 -19.09 -20.39 -13.77
C LEU A 599 -19.55 -20.89 -15.14
N SER A 600 -19.91 -19.96 -16.03
CA SER A 600 -20.30 -20.29 -17.40
C SER A 600 -20.00 -19.15 -18.38
N ARG A 601 -19.80 -19.51 -19.66
CA ARG A 601 -19.56 -18.55 -20.75
C ARG A 601 -20.72 -17.58 -20.98
N GLU A 602 -21.95 -18.09 -20.90
CA GLU A 602 -23.18 -17.36 -21.26
C GLU A 602 -23.93 -16.80 -20.02
N GLY A 603 -23.32 -16.87 -18.84
CA GLY A 603 -23.99 -16.55 -17.58
C GLY A 603 -23.07 -15.98 -16.50
N ASN A 604 -22.91 -16.73 -15.41
CA ASN A 604 -22.19 -16.26 -14.22
C ASN A 604 -20.69 -16.27 -14.48
N TRP A 605 -20.14 -15.14 -14.90
CA TRP A 605 -18.69 -14.96 -15.02
C TRP A 605 -17.98 -14.80 -13.68
N PHE A 606 -18.74 -14.64 -12.58
CA PHE A 606 -18.21 -14.69 -11.23
C PHE A 606 -19.12 -15.42 -10.24
N LEU A 607 -18.53 -15.88 -9.15
CA LEU A 607 -19.22 -16.48 -8.02
C LEU A 607 -18.64 -15.97 -6.70
N LEU A 608 -19.50 -15.69 -5.73
CA LEU A 608 -19.12 -15.30 -4.37
C LEU A 608 -19.76 -16.25 -3.34
N GLN A 609 -18.99 -16.64 -2.34
CA GLN A 609 -19.44 -17.37 -1.16
C GLN A 609 -18.84 -16.75 0.10
N THR A 610 -19.70 -16.38 1.04
CA THR A 610 -19.28 -16.03 2.41
C THR A 610 -19.58 -17.22 3.32
N ASN A 611 -20.45 -17.06 4.32
CA ASN A 611 -20.80 -18.11 5.27
C ASN A 611 -22.31 -18.43 5.32
N ASP A 612 -23.07 -17.87 4.38
CA ASP A 612 -24.51 -18.02 4.29
C ASP A 612 -24.97 -18.46 2.90
N ASP A 613 -26.16 -19.05 2.85
CA ASP A 613 -26.71 -19.63 1.62
C ASP A 613 -27.02 -18.49 0.62
N ALA A 614 -26.55 -18.62 -0.62
CA ALA A 614 -26.62 -17.57 -1.62
C ALA A 614 -28.05 -17.06 -1.92
N ASN A 615 -29.06 -17.93 -1.79
CA ASN A 615 -30.46 -17.59 -2.05
C ASN A 615 -31.24 -17.17 -0.81
N LYS A 616 -30.58 -17.04 0.34
CA LYS A 616 -31.19 -16.58 1.59
C LYS A 616 -30.76 -15.16 1.92
N LYS A 617 -31.35 -14.58 2.96
CA LYS A 617 -30.90 -13.31 3.53
C LYS A 617 -29.46 -13.46 4.02
N ALA A 618 -28.58 -12.55 3.58
CA ALA A 618 -27.19 -12.51 4.01
C ALA A 618 -27.09 -12.32 5.54
N LEU A 619 -26.13 -12.99 6.16
CA LEU A 619 -25.92 -12.90 7.61
C LEU A 619 -25.23 -11.60 8.01
N ASP A 620 -24.43 -11.05 7.09
CA ASP A 620 -23.64 -9.84 7.25
C ASP A 620 -23.51 -9.07 5.93
N ILE A 621 -22.82 -7.93 5.96
CA ILE A 621 -22.68 -7.01 4.83
C ILE A 621 -21.71 -7.50 3.73
N ARG A 622 -20.92 -8.56 3.98
CA ARG A 622 -19.86 -8.98 3.06
C ARG A 622 -20.41 -9.38 1.71
N ARG A 623 -21.43 -10.24 1.70
CA ARG A 623 -22.05 -10.70 0.45
C ARG A 623 -22.77 -9.56 -0.31
N PRO A 624 -23.74 -8.82 0.28
CA PRO A 624 -24.49 -7.83 -0.50
C PRO A 624 -23.62 -6.72 -1.08
N GLN A 625 -22.69 -6.14 -0.31
CA GLN A 625 -21.85 -5.04 -0.80
C GLN A 625 -20.87 -5.49 -1.90
N VAL A 626 -20.32 -6.69 -1.79
CA VAL A 626 -19.35 -7.19 -2.77
C VAL A 626 -20.06 -7.64 -4.04
N MET A 627 -21.23 -8.28 -3.93
CA MET A 627 -22.07 -8.60 -5.09
C MET A 627 -22.46 -7.34 -5.87
N GLU A 628 -22.82 -6.24 -5.18
CA GLU A 628 -23.13 -4.95 -5.80
C GLU A 628 -21.92 -4.35 -6.53
N ARG A 629 -20.72 -4.43 -5.95
CA ARG A 629 -19.50 -3.94 -6.62
C ARG A 629 -19.15 -4.79 -7.84
N LEU A 630 -19.26 -6.11 -7.73
CA LEU A 630 -18.94 -7.03 -8.83
C LEU A 630 -19.95 -6.95 -9.97
N SER A 631 -21.23 -6.66 -9.70
CA SER A 631 -22.24 -6.52 -10.75
C SER A 631 -22.02 -5.30 -11.65
N GLN A 632 -21.19 -4.34 -11.22
CA GLN A 632 -20.80 -3.15 -11.97
C GLN A 632 -19.48 -3.35 -12.76
N ARG A 633 -18.89 -4.53 -12.71
CA ARG A 633 -17.62 -4.88 -13.35
C ARG A 633 -17.84 -5.77 -14.57
N SER A 634 -16.78 -5.98 -15.35
CA SER A 634 -16.83 -6.85 -16.53
C SER A 634 -15.73 -7.92 -16.55
N PRO A 635 -15.94 -9.04 -17.29
CA PRO A 635 -14.94 -10.10 -17.45
C PRO A 635 -13.60 -9.64 -18.02
N GLU A 636 -13.57 -8.56 -18.80
CA GLU A 636 -12.36 -7.99 -19.39
C GLU A 636 -11.40 -7.39 -18.34
N GLU A 637 -11.91 -7.05 -17.16
CA GLU A 637 -11.12 -6.50 -16.05
C GLU A 637 -10.45 -7.60 -15.21
N VAL A 638 -10.91 -8.84 -15.35
CA VAL A 638 -10.50 -9.97 -14.51
C VAL A 638 -9.03 -10.28 -14.75
N SER A 639 -8.26 -10.21 -13.67
CA SER A 639 -6.82 -10.43 -13.62
C SER A 639 -6.42 -10.78 -12.19
N VAL A 640 -5.16 -11.16 -11.99
CA VAL A 640 -4.61 -11.35 -10.63
C VAL A 640 -4.79 -10.09 -9.79
N ASN A 641 -4.49 -8.91 -10.34
CA ASN A 641 -4.64 -7.64 -9.63
C ASN A 641 -6.10 -7.31 -9.31
N PHE A 642 -7.02 -7.65 -10.21
CA PHE A 642 -8.46 -7.54 -9.94
C PHE A 642 -8.88 -8.43 -8.77
N ALA A 643 -8.39 -9.67 -8.72
CA ALA A 643 -8.67 -10.56 -7.58
C ALA A 643 -8.16 -9.93 -6.27
N TRP A 644 -6.90 -9.46 -6.23
CA TRP A 644 -6.34 -8.76 -5.07
C TRP A 644 -7.19 -7.54 -4.67
N ASP A 645 -7.61 -6.70 -5.64
CA ASP A 645 -8.47 -5.54 -5.41
C ASP A 645 -9.82 -5.90 -4.77
N VAL A 646 -10.43 -7.01 -5.19
CA VAL A 646 -11.71 -7.49 -4.63
C VAL A 646 -11.52 -7.96 -3.19
N VAL A 647 -10.54 -8.84 -2.94
CA VAL A 647 -10.40 -9.48 -1.63
C VAL A 647 -9.72 -8.61 -0.57
N HIS A 648 -8.95 -7.59 -0.97
CA HIS A 648 -8.31 -6.63 -0.04
C HIS A 648 -9.18 -5.41 0.30
N LYS A 649 -10.44 -5.39 -0.12
CA LYS A 649 -11.36 -4.30 0.22
C LYS A 649 -12.31 -4.71 1.32
N PHE A 650 -12.55 -3.79 2.25
CA PHE A 650 -13.68 -3.88 3.16
C PHE A 650 -14.99 -3.99 2.36
N PRO A 651 -15.92 -4.89 2.72
CA PRO A 651 -15.96 -5.67 3.97
C PRO A 651 -15.30 -7.06 3.91
N LEU A 652 -14.80 -7.53 2.75
CA LEU A 652 -14.12 -8.83 2.69
C LEU A 652 -12.87 -8.84 3.55
N TYR A 653 -12.03 -7.82 3.39
CA TYR A 653 -10.88 -7.60 4.25
C TYR A 653 -11.30 -6.80 5.49
N ASN A 654 -11.08 -7.36 6.67
CA ASN A 654 -11.52 -6.80 7.93
C ASN A 654 -10.56 -7.17 9.07
N LYS A 655 -10.82 -6.65 10.28
CA LYS A 655 -9.96 -6.86 11.45
C LYS A 655 -9.82 -8.31 11.92
N PHE A 656 -10.71 -9.20 11.47
CA PHE A 656 -10.65 -10.63 11.77
C PHE A 656 -9.93 -11.42 10.68
N THR A 657 -9.62 -10.81 9.52
CA THR A 657 -8.88 -11.48 8.45
C THR A 657 -7.52 -11.93 8.98
N ALA A 658 -7.25 -13.23 9.01
CA ALA A 658 -5.97 -13.81 9.35
C ALA A 658 -5.00 -13.72 8.16
N PHE A 659 -5.49 -14.12 6.98
CA PHE A 659 -4.76 -14.03 5.73
C PHE A 659 -5.70 -13.84 4.53
N THR A 660 -5.12 -13.26 3.48
CA THR A 660 -5.69 -13.21 2.15
C THR A 660 -4.85 -14.07 1.20
N TRP A 661 -5.49 -14.80 0.30
CA TRP A 661 -4.83 -15.62 -0.69
C TRP A 661 -5.48 -15.44 -2.07
N VAL A 662 -4.64 -15.47 -3.11
CA VAL A 662 -5.07 -15.48 -4.52
C VAL A 662 -4.35 -16.62 -5.24
N GLY A 663 -5.13 -17.45 -5.94
CA GLY A 663 -4.65 -18.55 -6.77
C GLY A 663 -5.19 -18.49 -8.20
N VAL A 664 -4.38 -18.96 -9.15
CA VAL A 664 -4.74 -19.11 -10.55
C VAL A 664 -4.22 -20.48 -11.05
N PRO A 665 -5.09 -21.51 -11.12
CA PRO A 665 -4.67 -22.87 -11.44
C PRO A 665 -3.93 -22.99 -12.78
N SER A 666 -4.41 -22.29 -13.83
CA SER A 666 -3.83 -22.39 -15.18
C SER A 666 -2.42 -21.82 -15.33
N THR A 667 -1.96 -21.03 -14.38
CA THR A 667 -0.60 -20.46 -14.38
C THR A 667 0.22 -20.85 -13.15
N ASN A 668 -0.30 -21.73 -12.30
CA ASN A 668 0.33 -22.09 -11.02
C ASN A 668 0.69 -20.88 -10.14
N TYR A 669 -0.06 -19.78 -10.28
CA TYR A 669 0.15 -18.60 -9.45
C TYR A 669 -0.57 -18.82 -8.12
N SER A 670 0.16 -18.70 -7.00
CA SER A 670 -0.37 -18.73 -5.64
C SER A 670 0.39 -17.70 -4.83
N GLN A 671 -0.33 -16.82 -4.16
CA GLN A 671 0.27 -15.85 -3.25
C GLN A 671 -0.65 -15.61 -2.06
N VAL A 672 -0.04 -15.49 -0.88
CA VAL A 672 -0.69 -15.23 0.39
C VAL A 672 -0.08 -13.99 1.03
N VAL A 673 -0.89 -13.24 1.78
CA VAL A 673 -0.47 -12.12 2.63
C VAL A 673 -1.23 -12.26 3.96
N VAL A 674 -0.56 -12.13 5.10
CA VAL A 674 -1.24 -12.09 6.41
C VAL A 674 -1.58 -10.66 6.81
N ARG A 675 -2.58 -10.51 7.69
CA ARG A 675 -3.03 -9.20 8.16
C ARG A 675 -1.87 -8.40 8.78
N GLY A 676 -1.75 -7.14 8.36
CA GLY A 676 -0.72 -6.21 8.85
C GLY A 676 0.55 -6.13 7.99
N GLN A 677 0.70 -6.98 6.97
CA GLN A 677 1.87 -7.02 6.08
C GLN A 677 1.68 -6.24 4.76
N ASP A 678 0.58 -5.49 4.62
CA ASP A 678 0.24 -4.78 3.38
C ASP A 678 0.77 -3.33 3.35
N PRO A 679 1.59 -2.93 2.35
CA PRO A 679 2.01 -1.54 2.14
C PRO A 679 0.89 -0.54 1.79
N VAL A 680 -0.35 -0.98 1.52
CA VAL A 680 -1.47 -0.12 1.11
C VAL A 680 -2.35 0.35 2.28
N LEU A 681 -2.13 -0.15 3.51
CA LEU A 681 -3.04 0.09 4.64
C LEU A 681 -2.57 1.12 5.69
N GLU A 682 -1.38 1.72 5.57
CA GLU A 682 -1.02 2.83 6.47
C GLU A 682 -1.91 4.07 6.30
N GLU A 683 -2.54 4.27 5.13
CA GLU A 683 -3.53 5.34 4.92
C GLU A 683 -4.96 4.97 5.38
N ALA A 684 -5.28 3.68 5.51
CA ALA A 684 -6.63 3.23 5.92
C ALA A 684 -6.75 3.03 7.44
N ASN A 685 -5.64 2.76 8.13
CA ASN A 685 -5.63 2.56 9.58
C ASN A 685 -5.89 3.86 10.37
N SER A 686 -5.83 5.04 9.74
CA SER A 686 -6.24 6.32 10.36
C SER A 686 -7.73 6.64 10.20
N VAL A 687 -8.48 5.87 9.40
CA VAL A 687 -9.92 6.07 9.15
C VAL A 687 -10.77 4.89 9.63
N LEU A 688 -10.17 3.74 9.95
CA LEU A 688 -10.87 2.53 10.42
C LEU A 688 -10.74 2.28 11.93
N LEU A 689 -10.74 3.34 12.72
CA LEU A 689 -11.06 3.28 14.15
C LEU A 689 -12.45 3.87 14.42
N MET A 690 -13.40 2.95 14.56
CA MET A 690 -14.66 3.04 15.32
C MET A 690 -15.91 3.67 14.65
N ASP A 691 -17.04 3.00 14.94
CA ASP A 691 -18.44 3.51 14.93
C ASP A 691 -19.35 3.31 13.70
N SER A 692 -19.30 2.13 13.07
CA SER A 692 -20.46 1.63 12.31
C SER A 692 -21.41 0.82 13.23
N PRO A 693 -22.70 1.20 13.35
CA PRO A 693 -23.71 0.41 14.07
C PRO A 693 -23.83 -1.05 13.59
N ASP A 694 -23.48 -1.31 12.33
CA ASP A 694 -23.53 -2.63 11.72
C ASP A 694 -22.37 -3.53 12.20
N GLU A 695 -21.19 -2.96 12.47
CA GLU A 695 -20.08 -3.71 13.09
C GLU A 695 -20.36 -4.06 14.55
N VAL A 696 -21.08 -3.18 15.27
CA VAL A 696 -21.53 -3.43 16.64
C VAL A 696 -22.55 -4.56 16.66
N GLN A 697 -23.50 -4.61 15.71
CA GLN A 697 -24.41 -5.75 15.59
C GLN A 697 -23.70 -7.05 15.23
N LEU A 698 -22.72 -6.98 14.32
CA LEU A 698 -21.91 -8.14 13.92
C LEU A 698 -21.14 -8.69 15.15
N ALA A 699 -20.41 -7.84 15.86
CA ALA A 699 -19.68 -8.20 17.08
C ALA A 699 -20.59 -8.64 18.25
N GLN A 700 -21.78 -8.04 18.39
CA GLN A 700 -22.75 -8.41 19.44
C GLN A 700 -23.42 -9.77 19.18
N ARG A 701 -23.71 -10.11 17.91
CA ARG A 701 -24.15 -11.47 17.55
C ARG A 701 -23.08 -12.52 17.83
N PHE A 702 -21.79 -12.18 17.63
CA PHE A 702 -20.68 -13.07 17.93
C PHE A 702 -20.40 -13.22 19.42
N ARG A 703 -20.46 -12.14 20.21
CA ARG A 703 -20.36 -12.24 21.68
C ARG A 703 -21.45 -13.14 22.26
N ARG A 704 -22.68 -13.10 21.73
CA ARG A 704 -23.78 -13.98 22.18
C ARG A 704 -23.58 -15.47 21.85
N LYS A 705 -22.83 -15.81 20.79
CA LYS A 705 -22.49 -17.22 20.46
C LYS A 705 -21.20 -17.70 21.13
N GLY A 706 -20.20 -16.84 21.29
CA GLY A 706 -18.94 -17.17 21.99
C GLY A 706 -19.03 -17.17 23.51
N SER A 707 -20.12 -16.66 24.10
CA SER A 707 -20.36 -16.64 25.54
C SER A 707 -21.36 -17.70 26.02
N LEU A 708 -21.26 -18.94 25.54
CA LEU A 708 -21.84 -20.07 26.28
C LEU A 708 -20.87 -20.46 27.40
N ARG A 709 -20.81 -19.63 28.46
CA ARG A 709 -20.56 -20.19 29.79
C ARG A 709 -21.76 -21.08 30.09
N TYR A 710 -21.56 -22.38 30.04
CA TYR A 710 -22.53 -23.38 30.45
C TYR A 710 -22.87 -23.16 31.93
N ARG A 711 -23.87 -22.31 32.22
CA ARG A 711 -24.51 -22.30 33.54
C ARG A 711 -25.47 -23.47 33.55
N GLY A 712 -25.08 -24.52 34.28
CA GLY A 712 -25.92 -25.68 34.54
C GLY A 712 -27.33 -25.27 34.98
N ARG A 713 -28.31 -26.00 34.46
CA ARG A 713 -29.73 -25.88 34.81
C ARG A 713 -29.91 -25.81 36.33
N ARG A 714 -30.46 -24.70 36.83
CA ARG A 714 -31.52 -24.73 37.85
C ARG A 714 -32.59 -23.75 37.42
N GLY A 715 -33.81 -24.28 37.34
CA GLY A 715 -34.92 -23.69 36.62
C GLY A 715 -35.39 -22.36 37.17
N LEU A 716 -36.15 -21.66 36.34
CA LEU A 716 -37.14 -20.71 36.78
C LEU A 716 -38.33 -20.79 35.83
N LYS A 717 -39.49 -20.96 36.46
CA LYS A 717 -40.81 -21.10 35.88
C LYS A 717 -41.17 -19.88 35.04
N LEU A 718 -41.79 -20.16 33.89
CA LEU A 718 -42.62 -19.20 33.17
C LEU A 718 -43.73 -18.66 34.08
N ALA A 719 -43.90 -17.35 34.11
CA ALA A 719 -45.15 -16.70 34.45
C ALA A 719 -45.29 -15.43 33.59
N SER A 720 -46.36 -15.45 32.78
CA SER A 720 -47.05 -14.38 32.02
C SER A 720 -46.21 -13.36 31.26
#